data_AF-M5UF23-F1
#
_entry.id   AF-M5UF23-F1
#
_cell.length_a   1.000
_cell.length_b   1.000
_cell.length_c   1.000
_cell.angle_alpha   90.00
_cell.angle_beta   90.00
_cell.angle_gamma   90.00
#
_symmetry.space_group_name_H-M   'P 1'
#
loop_
_entity.id
_entity.type
_entity.pdbx_description
1 polymer ?
#
loop_
_entity_poly.entity_id
_entity_poly.type
_entity_poly.pdbx_seq_one_letter_code
_entity_poly.pdbx_strand_id
1 'polypeptide(L)'
;MRLQYCPSRSCRLRYQLPWVLVGISLLSVVSGQVFQGQVFQGQCCLLQGSVVAADLAFESNARQPTLSELKTIGAKESAYLEASTPAVDQVVARDASVFAETIKPILESTCVDCHGPYGAEAGFDITAIDPDMVDGGDAEWWQEVLASVSNGEMPPPDEVEMEDEDRASVVDWLSNEIHYASIARRARESNTSFRRLTKYEYNYALQDLLGEPWDFAKDLPPESVSEDGFENSSDSLHLSVSQFETYRQLARRALDRVAVRGERPEIVRWRHSMTDAAAIEQRLHREKVKRLEKRFEDDEEKRKKQIETVTRIHHNPTSGPYYLDVATGEKIRAKWEYNGAKYAIEPIDQQRDEGSDGAEAATGDETSGADDEPISIDALDGNAEKTETLSKFVAVLPAGKRSHLTVELGNQVPDEGFLRVRVHASRPAKQDRVPSMQLVFGWRATNEGRADVRVSKRDTPVTAGAEEPQVYEWLIPLGEIDPRNAERKTSTMGRFPSPSEYIRLVNSSVPNAKAGPADIVIESVEVDAPIYDQWPPESHVRLFPRGTVDASMTDAEELEYAREILSTFMPRAWRGPVTSSAVESKVALFEAIRDGSDDFQDAMLEVMATVLTSPRFLYFAPVPSQASSEHVPRRLSDTDLAVRLSLFLWCSVPDERLLRLAESNELHLPDVLRAEVDRMLADPRHERFIEHFVGQWLDLRSLDYLAVDKSFTDFDPALKEAMQQEPRAFFAEMLRTDASVLDVIHADYATVNERLAVHYGIADVAGNEFQRVPLDDAASRGGVLTQAGLLAMNSDGEHSHPLKRGVWVLKCLLNDPPPPPPAAVPEIDLADPEIAKLTLKQRIEDHRNQAACMSCHKKIDPWGIAFENYDAIGHWRDEIQGQPVDASSALYNDHVLDGIDGLKRYLLDDRQDQFVHAMVEKLAIFALGRPLAFSDSAAVDEVTRTVRRNGDGLKTLVQSLVTSDLFMGP
;
A
#
# COMPACT_ATOMS: atom_id res chain seq x y z
N MET A 1 -25.29 4.00 -27.38
CA MET A 1 -26.22 4.43 -28.44
C MET A 1 -27.37 5.23 -27.81
N ARG A 2 -27.32 6.57 -27.81
CA ARG A 2 -28.46 7.48 -27.54
C ARG A 2 -28.23 8.78 -28.31
N LEU A 3 -29.31 9.39 -28.80
CA LEU A 3 -29.30 10.45 -29.80
C LEU A 3 -29.38 11.86 -29.19
N GLN A 4 -28.81 12.83 -29.90
CA GLN A 4 -28.91 14.26 -29.62
C GLN A 4 -30.29 14.82 -29.95
N TYR A 5 -30.69 15.91 -29.28
CA TYR A 5 -31.58 16.91 -29.89
C TYR A 5 -31.09 18.34 -29.58
N CYS A 6 -30.94 19.12 -30.66
CA CYS A 6 -30.70 20.58 -30.70
C CYS A 6 -32.08 21.31 -30.64
N PRO A 7 -32.26 22.67 -30.61
CA PRO A 7 -31.31 23.73 -31.01
C PRO A 7 -31.37 25.12 -30.30
N SER A 8 -30.32 25.96 -30.47
CA SER A 8 -30.38 27.16 -31.34
C SER A 8 -29.33 28.30 -31.09
N ARG A 9 -28.65 28.68 -32.18
CA ARG A 9 -28.22 30.03 -32.62
C ARG A 9 -27.56 31.02 -31.62
N SER A 10 -26.26 31.27 -31.81
CA SER A 10 -25.79 32.50 -32.51
C SER A 10 -24.31 32.44 -32.90
N CYS A 11 -23.96 32.99 -34.07
CA CYS A 11 -22.63 32.89 -34.67
C CYS A 11 -21.71 34.06 -34.30
N ARG A 12 -20.39 33.81 -34.21
CA ARG A 12 -19.35 34.36 -35.12
C ARG A 12 -17.93 34.00 -34.65
N LEU A 13 -17.17 33.28 -35.48
CA LEU A 13 -15.71 33.37 -35.53
C LEU A 13 -15.23 33.05 -36.95
N ARG A 14 -14.15 33.70 -37.40
CA ARG A 14 -13.67 33.67 -38.80
C ARG A 14 -12.56 32.63 -38.99
N TYR A 15 -12.53 32.07 -40.20
CA TYR A 15 -11.48 31.17 -40.72
C TYR A 15 -10.09 31.82 -40.82
N GLN A 16 -9.04 31.02 -40.61
CA GLN A 16 -8.05 30.74 -41.66
C GLN A 16 -7.31 29.40 -41.45
N LEU A 17 -7.37 28.55 -42.49
CA LEU A 17 -6.55 27.35 -42.82
C LEU A 17 -5.67 27.74 -44.05
N PRO A 18 -4.85 26.88 -44.73
CA PRO A 18 -4.60 25.40 -44.65
C PRO A 18 -3.08 25.08 -44.48
N TRP A 19 -2.49 23.86 -44.56
CA TRP A 19 -2.75 22.55 -45.23
C TRP A 19 -2.22 21.39 -44.33
N VAL A 20 -2.49 20.07 -44.46
CA VAL A 20 -3.12 19.15 -45.46
C VAL A 20 -2.23 18.58 -46.58
N LEU A 21 -1.74 17.31 -46.48
CA LEU A 21 -2.23 16.16 -47.29
C LEU A 21 -1.85 14.75 -46.77
N VAL A 22 -2.73 13.76 -47.05
CA VAL A 22 -2.57 12.29 -46.85
C VAL A 22 -2.74 11.59 -48.21
N GLY A 23 -2.17 10.40 -48.41
CA GLY A 23 -2.41 9.55 -49.59
C GLY A 23 -2.27 8.03 -49.29
N ILE A 24 -3.22 7.23 -49.77
CA ILE A 24 -3.39 5.77 -49.54
C ILE A 24 -3.48 5.03 -50.89
N SER A 25 -3.03 3.76 -50.99
CA SER A 25 -3.49 2.64 -51.87
C SER A 25 -2.35 1.66 -52.24
N LEU A 26 -2.49 0.37 -52.60
CA LEU A 26 -3.44 -0.76 -52.33
C LEU A 26 -2.94 -2.00 -53.15
N LEU A 27 -3.20 -3.27 -52.70
CA LEU A 27 -3.18 -4.55 -53.48
C LEU A 27 -1.81 -5.06 -54.03
N SER A 28 -1.51 -6.36 -54.34
CA SER A 28 -2.04 -7.70 -53.96
C SER A 28 -1.21 -8.88 -54.57
N VAL A 29 -1.19 -10.06 -53.90
CA VAL A 29 -1.39 -11.44 -54.48
C VAL A 29 -0.25 -12.22 -55.24
N VAL A 30 0.07 -13.42 -54.68
CA VAL A 30 0.41 -14.76 -55.30
C VAL A 30 1.84 -15.19 -55.75
N SER A 31 2.37 -16.18 -54.99
CA SER A 31 3.00 -17.48 -55.33
C SER A 31 4.19 -17.67 -56.31
N GLY A 32 5.19 -18.46 -55.85
CA GLY A 32 5.37 -19.83 -56.40
C GLY A 32 6.73 -20.27 -56.99
N GLN A 33 7.38 -21.24 -56.30
CA GLN A 33 8.21 -22.37 -56.82
C GLN A 33 9.58 -22.10 -57.52
N VAL A 34 10.72 -22.60 -56.97
CA VAL A 34 11.40 -23.94 -57.10
C VAL A 34 12.44 -23.98 -58.23
N PHE A 35 13.67 -24.46 -57.94
CA PHE A 35 14.38 -25.56 -58.64
C PHE A 35 15.81 -25.80 -58.06
N GLN A 36 16.06 -27.09 -57.73
CA GLN A 36 17.26 -27.96 -57.85
C GLN A 36 18.69 -27.35 -58.05
N GLY A 37 19.79 -27.98 -57.60
CA GLY A 37 20.00 -29.23 -56.83
C GLY A 37 21.36 -29.91 -57.15
N GLN A 38 21.69 -31.04 -56.47
CA GLN A 38 22.68 -32.09 -56.88
C GLN A 38 24.21 -31.73 -56.77
N VAL A 39 25.20 -32.65 -56.57
CA VAL A 39 25.26 -34.12 -56.29
C VAL A 39 26.66 -34.61 -55.86
N PHE A 40 26.73 -35.58 -54.92
CA PHE A 40 27.80 -36.62 -54.68
C PHE A 40 29.21 -36.12 -54.23
N GLN A 41 30.12 -36.93 -53.61
CA GLN A 41 30.32 -38.39 -53.63
C GLN A 41 31.15 -38.88 -52.41
N GLY A 42 31.04 -40.16 -51.99
CA GLY A 42 32.09 -40.86 -51.20
C GLY A 42 31.61 -41.67 -49.98
N GLN A 43 31.83 -42.99 -49.98
CA GLN A 43 31.38 -43.93 -48.92
C GLN A 43 32.45 -44.25 -47.86
N CYS A 44 31.96 -44.67 -46.68
CA CYS A 44 32.70 -45.21 -45.54
C CYS A 44 33.52 -46.48 -45.84
N CYS A 45 34.53 -46.76 -45.00
CA CYS A 45 34.79 -48.10 -44.49
C CYS A 45 35.61 -48.12 -43.17
N LEU A 46 34.95 -48.49 -42.06
CA LEU A 46 35.35 -49.52 -41.09
C LEU A 46 36.84 -49.67 -40.65
N LEU A 47 37.17 -49.39 -39.37
CA LEU A 47 37.48 -50.39 -38.31
C LEU A 47 38.25 -49.81 -37.08
N GLN A 48 37.93 -50.38 -35.90
CA GLN A 48 38.77 -50.56 -34.69
C GLN A 48 39.40 -49.35 -33.97
N GLY A 49 38.97 -49.16 -32.71
CA GLY A 49 39.85 -49.48 -31.58
C GLY A 49 40.55 -48.35 -30.80
N SER A 50 40.06 -48.13 -29.58
CA SER A 50 40.76 -47.67 -28.37
C SER A 50 41.26 -46.22 -28.18
N VAL A 51 40.54 -45.53 -27.27
CA VAL A 51 41.05 -44.86 -26.04
C VAL A 51 41.74 -43.48 -26.15
N VAL A 52 40.91 -42.47 -25.83
CA VAL A 52 41.19 -41.23 -25.03
C VAL A 52 41.83 -40.01 -25.71
N ALA A 53 41.31 -38.85 -25.29
CA ALA A 53 41.68 -37.46 -25.61
C ALA A 53 41.26 -36.94 -27.00
N ALA A 54 40.07 -36.34 -27.06
CA ALA A 54 39.72 -35.29 -28.01
C ALA A 54 38.54 -34.44 -27.48
N ASP A 55 38.80 -33.16 -27.32
CA ASP A 55 37.91 -32.01 -27.53
C ASP A 55 36.42 -32.29 -27.80
N LEU A 56 35.55 -31.89 -26.85
CA LEU A 56 34.17 -31.53 -27.18
C LEU A 56 34.15 -30.11 -27.73
N ALA A 57 34.51 -29.98 -29.00
CA ALA A 57 34.18 -28.80 -29.78
C ALA A 57 32.64 -28.64 -29.81
N PHE A 58 32.15 -27.43 -29.51
CA PHE A 58 30.74 -27.09 -29.65
C PHE A 58 30.29 -27.22 -31.11
N GLU A 59 29.43 -28.19 -31.43
CA GLU A 59 28.73 -28.22 -32.71
C GLU A 59 27.63 -27.13 -32.75
N SER A 60 28.02 -25.93 -33.15
CA SER A 60 27.13 -24.78 -33.36
C SER A 60 26.27 -24.93 -34.62
N ASN A 61 25.38 -25.92 -34.65
CA ASN A 61 24.36 -26.01 -35.72
C ASN A 61 23.03 -26.66 -35.29
N ALA A 62 22.72 -26.69 -33.99
CA ALA A 62 21.38 -27.02 -33.51
C ALA A 62 20.42 -25.86 -33.81
N ARG A 63 19.42 -26.10 -34.68
CA ARG A 63 18.31 -25.18 -34.95
C ARG A 63 17.64 -24.81 -33.62
N GLN A 64 17.73 -23.54 -33.20
CA GLN A 64 17.00 -23.07 -32.02
C GLN A 64 15.51 -23.38 -32.19
N PRO A 65 14.87 -24.03 -31.20
CA PRO A 65 13.46 -24.41 -31.30
C PRO A 65 12.59 -23.16 -31.35
N THR A 66 11.57 -23.18 -32.21
CA THR A 66 10.58 -22.11 -32.31
C THR A 66 9.78 -22.00 -31.01
N LEU A 67 9.17 -20.83 -30.76
CA LEU A 67 8.29 -20.63 -29.60
C LEU A 67 7.15 -21.68 -29.52
N SER A 68 6.68 -22.20 -30.65
CA SER A 68 5.67 -23.26 -30.69
C SER A 68 6.24 -24.62 -30.26
N GLU A 69 7.46 -24.96 -30.71
CA GLU A 69 8.17 -26.17 -30.30
C GLU A 69 8.52 -26.09 -28.79
N LEU A 70 9.01 -24.95 -28.30
CA LEU A 70 9.28 -24.69 -26.88
C LEU A 70 8.02 -24.78 -26.01
N LYS A 71 6.89 -24.21 -26.45
CA LYS A 71 5.60 -24.38 -25.75
C LYS A 71 5.15 -25.84 -25.70
N THR A 72 5.42 -26.61 -26.75
CA THR A 72 5.05 -28.04 -26.81
C THR A 72 5.95 -28.91 -25.93
N ILE A 73 7.25 -28.60 -25.87
CA ILE A 73 8.23 -29.26 -24.98
C ILE A 73 7.90 -28.92 -23.53
N GLY A 74 7.81 -27.62 -23.19
CA GLY A 74 7.48 -27.17 -21.85
C GLY A 74 6.11 -27.63 -21.35
N ALA A 75 5.12 -27.81 -22.24
CA ALA A 75 3.87 -28.47 -21.87
C ALA A 75 4.07 -29.96 -21.54
N LYS A 76 4.82 -30.71 -22.35
CA LYS A 76 5.08 -32.15 -22.13
C LYS A 76 5.96 -32.46 -20.93
N GLU A 77 6.90 -31.58 -20.62
CA GLU A 77 7.82 -31.68 -19.48
C GLU A 77 7.27 -30.99 -18.22
N SER A 78 6.04 -30.47 -18.28
CA SER A 78 5.38 -29.83 -17.14
C SER A 78 4.97 -30.86 -16.10
N ALA A 79 5.61 -30.81 -14.93
CA ALA A 79 5.19 -31.57 -13.75
C ALA A 79 3.72 -31.33 -13.35
N TYR A 80 3.13 -30.20 -13.76
CA TYR A 80 1.71 -29.87 -13.53
C TYR A 80 0.72 -30.69 -14.39
N LEU A 81 1.18 -31.47 -15.38
CA LEU A 81 0.31 -32.40 -16.12
C LEU A 81 0.22 -33.80 -15.49
N GLU A 82 1.16 -34.18 -14.61
CA GLU A 82 1.12 -35.46 -13.91
C GLU A 82 0.24 -35.36 -12.65
N ALA A 83 -1.06 -35.17 -12.86
CA ALA A 83 -2.07 -35.39 -11.84
C ALA A 83 -2.15 -36.90 -11.50
N SER A 84 -1.21 -37.38 -10.70
CA SER A 84 -1.30 -38.72 -10.10
C SER A 84 -2.45 -38.70 -9.10
N THR A 85 -3.59 -39.24 -9.53
CA THR A 85 -4.72 -39.57 -8.66
C THR A 85 -4.26 -40.69 -7.73
N PRO A 86 -4.09 -40.48 -6.42
CA PRO A 86 -3.86 -41.57 -5.49
C PRO A 86 -5.16 -42.35 -5.39
N ALA A 87 -5.11 -43.67 -5.50
CA ALA A 87 -6.22 -44.50 -5.06
C ALA A 87 -6.30 -44.38 -3.53
N VAL A 88 -7.26 -43.60 -3.01
CA VAL A 88 -7.43 -43.41 -1.57
C VAL A 88 -8.13 -44.64 -0.97
N ASP A 89 -7.44 -45.77 -0.99
CA ASP A 89 -7.92 -47.08 -0.54
C ASP A 89 -7.72 -47.22 0.99
N GLN A 90 -8.23 -46.23 1.74
CA GLN A 90 -8.52 -46.30 3.19
C GLN A 90 -9.20 -45.01 3.71
N VAL A 91 -10.35 -44.64 3.12
CA VAL A 91 -11.34 -43.83 3.84
C VAL A 91 -12.53 -44.72 4.16
N VAL A 92 -13.04 -44.66 5.39
CA VAL A 92 -14.12 -45.54 5.86
C VAL A 92 -15.36 -45.27 5.01
N ALA A 93 -15.81 -46.28 4.25
CA ALA A 93 -17.02 -46.19 3.45
C ALA A 93 -18.19 -45.69 4.31
N ARG A 94 -18.63 -44.46 4.06
CA ARG A 94 -19.71 -43.80 4.79
C ARG A 94 -21.03 -44.52 4.51
N ASP A 95 -21.85 -44.64 5.54
CA ASP A 95 -23.10 -45.38 5.45
C ASP A 95 -24.19 -44.50 4.82
N ALA A 96 -24.38 -44.65 3.52
CA ALA A 96 -25.40 -43.93 2.75
C ALA A 96 -26.85 -44.17 3.27
N SER A 97 -27.08 -45.17 4.13
CA SER A 97 -28.38 -45.35 4.79
C SER A 97 -28.71 -44.20 5.75
N VAL A 98 -27.72 -43.54 6.37
CA VAL A 98 -27.96 -42.41 7.30
C VAL A 98 -28.67 -41.26 6.58
N PHE A 99 -28.21 -40.91 5.37
CA PHE A 99 -28.90 -39.91 4.56
C PHE A 99 -30.30 -40.39 4.16
N ALA A 100 -30.43 -41.61 3.64
CA ALA A 100 -31.69 -42.11 3.10
C ALA A 100 -32.78 -42.38 4.16
N GLU A 101 -32.40 -42.79 5.38
CA GLU A 101 -33.31 -43.21 6.45
C GLU A 101 -33.55 -42.13 7.51
N THR A 102 -32.66 -41.15 7.67
CA THR A 102 -32.77 -40.10 8.70
C THR A 102 -32.86 -38.70 8.12
N ILE A 103 -31.87 -38.28 7.31
CA ILE A 103 -31.76 -36.89 6.86
C ILE A 103 -32.78 -36.54 5.76
N LYS A 104 -32.91 -37.40 4.75
CA LYS A 104 -33.80 -37.19 3.62
C LYS A 104 -35.28 -37.04 4.04
N PRO A 105 -35.83 -37.86 4.97
CA PRO A 105 -37.17 -37.62 5.51
C PRO A 105 -37.38 -36.23 6.14
N ILE A 106 -36.38 -35.71 6.88
CA ILE A 106 -36.45 -34.36 7.49
C ILE A 106 -36.46 -33.29 6.39
N LEU A 107 -35.55 -33.38 5.41
CA LEU A 107 -35.51 -32.45 4.29
C LEU A 107 -36.81 -32.51 3.45
N GLU A 108 -37.37 -33.70 3.24
CA GLU A 108 -38.66 -33.90 2.56
C GLU A 108 -39.85 -33.31 3.33
N SER A 109 -39.84 -33.35 4.67
CA SER A 109 -40.94 -32.81 5.47
C SER A 109 -40.91 -31.29 5.63
N THR A 110 -39.73 -30.67 5.48
CA THR A 110 -39.52 -29.28 5.93
C THR A 110 -38.96 -28.36 4.85
N CYS A 111 -38.19 -28.87 3.89
CA CYS A 111 -37.51 -28.06 2.87
C CYS A 111 -38.11 -28.21 1.46
N VAL A 112 -38.66 -29.39 1.11
CA VAL A 112 -39.05 -29.72 -0.28
C VAL A 112 -40.31 -28.98 -0.77
N ASP A 113 -41.19 -28.49 0.11
CA ASP A 113 -42.36 -27.72 -0.33
C ASP A 113 -41.94 -26.39 -0.99
N CYS A 114 -40.88 -25.73 -0.50
CA CYS A 114 -40.34 -24.48 -1.06
C CYS A 114 -39.12 -24.70 -1.98
N HIS A 115 -38.24 -25.64 -1.65
CA HIS A 115 -37.02 -25.96 -2.41
C HIS A 115 -37.10 -27.29 -3.17
N GLY A 116 -38.30 -27.70 -3.59
CA GLY A 116 -38.49 -28.83 -4.51
C GLY A 116 -38.79 -28.38 -5.94
N PRO A 117 -38.96 -29.34 -6.88
CA PRO A 117 -39.10 -29.08 -8.33
C PRO A 117 -40.38 -28.32 -8.74
N TYR A 118 -41.28 -28.05 -7.78
CA TYR A 118 -42.50 -27.27 -7.97
C TYR A 118 -42.59 -26.01 -7.08
N GLY A 119 -41.69 -25.86 -6.10
CA GLY A 119 -41.60 -24.68 -5.22
C GLY A 119 -40.56 -23.69 -5.73
N ALA A 120 -39.32 -24.17 -5.93
CA ALA A 120 -38.17 -23.45 -6.47
C ALA A 120 -38.01 -21.98 -5.98
N GLU A 121 -38.30 -21.71 -4.71
CA GLU A 121 -37.96 -20.40 -4.12
C GLU A 121 -36.44 -20.21 -4.13
N ALA A 122 -36.02 -18.97 -4.40
CA ALA A 122 -34.63 -18.59 -4.72
C ALA A 122 -33.96 -19.33 -5.91
N GLY A 123 -34.68 -20.20 -6.64
CA GLY A 123 -34.14 -20.92 -7.80
C GLY A 123 -33.27 -22.15 -7.46
N PHE A 124 -33.41 -22.68 -6.25
CA PHE A 124 -32.68 -23.85 -5.74
C PHE A 124 -33.61 -25.06 -5.54
N ASP A 125 -33.15 -26.26 -5.90
CA ASP A 125 -33.88 -27.54 -5.75
C ASP A 125 -33.04 -28.54 -4.94
N ILE A 126 -33.39 -28.71 -3.66
CA ILE A 126 -32.69 -29.61 -2.72
C ILE A 126 -32.90 -31.09 -3.05
N THR A 127 -33.86 -31.43 -3.93
CA THR A 127 -34.07 -32.82 -4.39
C THR A 127 -33.19 -33.19 -5.58
N ALA A 128 -32.54 -32.21 -6.20
CA ALA A 128 -31.71 -32.37 -7.39
C ALA A 128 -30.20 -32.48 -7.11
N ILE A 129 -29.74 -32.06 -5.92
CA ILE A 129 -28.33 -32.10 -5.52
C ILE A 129 -27.88 -33.50 -5.07
N ASP A 130 -26.66 -33.89 -5.46
CA ASP A 130 -26.09 -35.19 -5.10
C ASP A 130 -25.61 -35.20 -3.62
N PRO A 131 -26.09 -36.12 -2.75
CA PRO A 131 -25.58 -36.25 -1.38
C PRO A 131 -24.15 -36.81 -1.28
N ASP A 132 -23.56 -37.35 -2.36
CA ASP A 132 -22.14 -37.71 -2.38
C ASP A 132 -21.25 -36.46 -2.53
N MET A 133 -20.80 -35.92 -1.40
CA MET A 133 -19.91 -34.76 -1.39
C MET A 133 -18.45 -35.10 -1.78
N VAL A 134 -18.07 -36.38 -1.87
CA VAL A 134 -16.71 -36.79 -2.27
C VAL A 134 -16.59 -36.74 -3.78
N ASP A 135 -17.43 -37.51 -4.47
CA ASP A 135 -17.35 -37.79 -5.90
C ASP A 135 -18.48 -37.13 -6.72
N GLY A 136 -19.52 -36.58 -6.07
CA GLY A 136 -20.62 -35.82 -6.69
C GLY A 136 -20.31 -34.33 -6.92
N GLY A 137 -21.20 -33.64 -7.62
CA GLY A 137 -20.96 -32.28 -8.15
C GLY A 137 -21.40 -31.10 -7.28
N ASP A 138 -22.16 -31.34 -6.21
CA ASP A 138 -22.95 -30.32 -5.51
C ASP A 138 -22.50 -30.07 -4.06
N ALA A 139 -21.23 -30.35 -3.74
CA ALA A 139 -20.71 -30.29 -2.38
C ALA A 139 -20.74 -28.86 -1.79
N GLU A 140 -20.52 -27.86 -2.63
CA GLU A 140 -20.62 -26.44 -2.31
C GLU A 140 -22.07 -26.03 -1.96
N TRP A 141 -23.08 -26.60 -2.63
CA TRP A 141 -24.49 -26.36 -2.28
C TRP A 141 -24.84 -26.91 -0.89
N TRP A 142 -24.23 -28.02 -0.47
CA TRP A 142 -24.41 -28.52 0.89
C TRP A 142 -23.76 -27.64 1.96
N GLN A 143 -22.72 -26.87 1.62
CA GLN A 143 -22.16 -25.83 2.52
C GLN A 143 -23.15 -24.68 2.70
N GLU A 144 -23.79 -24.22 1.63
CA GLU A 144 -24.85 -23.18 1.68
C GLU A 144 -26.07 -23.64 2.50
N VAL A 145 -26.47 -24.91 2.37
CA VAL A 145 -27.53 -25.51 3.20
C VAL A 145 -27.11 -25.55 4.68
N LEU A 146 -25.88 -25.99 4.98
CA LEU A 146 -25.35 -25.99 6.35
C LEU A 146 -25.34 -24.57 6.94
N ALA A 147 -24.86 -23.58 6.19
CA ALA A 147 -24.82 -22.19 6.62
C ALA A 147 -26.23 -21.64 6.90
N SER A 148 -27.19 -21.87 5.99
CA SER A 148 -28.57 -21.38 6.12
C SER A 148 -29.31 -22.00 7.32
N VAL A 149 -29.13 -23.30 7.57
CA VAL A 149 -29.78 -24.03 8.66
C VAL A 149 -29.13 -23.74 10.02
N SER A 150 -27.80 -23.61 10.08
CA SER A 150 -27.06 -23.30 11.32
C SER A 150 -27.22 -21.85 11.76
N ASN A 151 -27.31 -20.89 10.84
CA ASN A 151 -27.58 -19.47 11.13
C ASN A 151 -29.04 -19.19 11.56
N GLY A 152 -29.93 -20.18 11.53
CA GLY A 152 -31.36 -20.01 11.81
C GLY A 152 -32.10 -19.19 10.74
N GLU A 153 -31.56 -19.12 9.52
CA GLU A 153 -32.21 -18.44 8.38
C GLU A 153 -33.26 -19.34 7.71
N MET A 154 -33.08 -20.67 7.81
CA MET A 154 -34.00 -21.68 7.29
C MET A 154 -34.37 -22.74 8.35
N PRO A 155 -35.63 -23.23 8.39
CA PRO A 155 -36.80 -22.69 7.70
C PRO A 155 -37.22 -21.31 8.24
N PRO A 156 -37.95 -20.49 7.46
CA PRO A 156 -38.40 -19.18 7.90
C PRO A 156 -39.56 -19.27 8.92
N PRO A 157 -39.78 -18.24 9.78
CA PRO A 157 -40.75 -18.29 10.87
C PRO A 157 -42.22 -18.44 10.46
N ASP A 158 -42.55 -18.16 9.19
CA ASP A 158 -43.88 -18.24 8.60
C ASP A 158 -44.20 -19.59 7.92
N GLU A 159 -43.23 -20.52 7.86
CA GLU A 159 -43.37 -21.84 7.25
C GLU A 159 -43.28 -22.99 8.29
N VAL A 160 -43.06 -24.23 7.82
CA VAL A 160 -42.96 -25.42 8.68
C VAL A 160 -41.73 -25.33 9.60
N GLU A 161 -41.97 -25.19 10.89
CA GLU A 161 -40.94 -25.15 11.94
C GLU A 161 -40.16 -26.48 12.00
N MET A 162 -38.83 -26.39 12.01
CA MET A 162 -37.94 -27.54 12.21
C MET A 162 -37.62 -27.69 13.69
N GLU A 163 -37.98 -28.83 14.28
CA GLU A 163 -37.66 -29.17 15.68
C GLU A 163 -36.15 -29.11 15.93
N ASP A 164 -35.73 -28.66 17.11
CA ASP A 164 -34.30 -28.48 17.46
C ASP A 164 -33.48 -29.77 17.32
N GLU A 165 -34.08 -30.94 17.60
CA GLU A 165 -33.44 -32.25 17.48
C GLU A 165 -33.21 -32.66 16.02
N ASP A 166 -34.15 -32.34 15.13
CA ASP A 166 -34.03 -32.56 13.68
C ASP A 166 -32.99 -31.59 13.07
N ARG A 167 -33.02 -30.31 13.47
CA ARG A 167 -32.02 -29.30 13.08
C ARG A 167 -30.62 -29.73 13.47
N ALA A 168 -30.43 -30.17 14.73
CA ALA A 168 -29.14 -30.65 15.20
C ALA A 168 -28.66 -31.89 14.43
N SER A 169 -29.58 -32.81 14.09
CA SER A 169 -29.27 -34.01 13.31
C SER A 169 -28.82 -33.70 11.87
N VAL A 170 -29.48 -32.74 11.21
CA VAL A 170 -29.09 -32.27 9.86
C VAL A 170 -27.74 -31.55 9.91
N VAL A 171 -27.53 -30.66 10.88
CA VAL A 171 -26.27 -29.89 11.04
C VAL A 171 -25.08 -30.81 11.35
N ASP A 172 -25.23 -31.79 12.25
CA ASP A 172 -24.17 -32.74 12.57
C ASP A 172 -23.83 -33.65 11.39
N TRP A 173 -24.83 -34.15 10.65
CA TRP A 173 -24.59 -34.94 9.44
C TRP A 173 -23.83 -34.14 8.37
N LEU A 174 -24.34 -32.94 8.02
CA LEU A 174 -23.69 -32.06 7.04
C LEU A 174 -22.25 -31.75 7.44
N SER A 175 -22.02 -31.33 8.70
CA SER A 175 -20.68 -30.99 9.20
C SER A 175 -19.71 -32.18 9.09
N ASN A 176 -20.16 -33.40 9.46
CA ASN A 176 -19.32 -34.60 9.43
C ASN A 176 -19.03 -35.10 8.01
N GLU A 177 -19.97 -34.99 7.07
CA GLU A 177 -19.76 -35.40 5.67
C GLU A 177 -18.96 -34.36 4.88
N ILE A 178 -19.20 -33.06 5.06
CA ILE A 178 -18.38 -31.98 4.47
C ILE A 178 -16.92 -32.10 4.93
N HIS A 179 -16.69 -32.28 6.23
CA HIS A 179 -15.35 -32.45 6.78
C HIS A 179 -14.63 -33.67 6.18
N TYR A 180 -15.34 -34.80 6.07
CA TYR A 180 -14.83 -36.04 5.48
C TYR A 180 -14.53 -35.89 3.98
N ALA A 181 -15.45 -35.30 3.23
CA ALA A 181 -15.32 -35.11 1.79
C ALA A 181 -14.21 -34.12 1.44
N SER A 182 -14.09 -33.03 2.21
CA SER A 182 -13.02 -32.05 2.08
C SER A 182 -11.65 -32.73 2.23
N ILE A 183 -11.43 -33.55 3.27
CA ILE A 183 -10.20 -34.36 3.45
C ILE A 183 -9.99 -35.34 2.30
N ALA A 184 -11.02 -36.06 1.88
CA ALA A 184 -10.93 -37.08 0.82
C ALA A 184 -10.56 -36.46 -0.55
N ARG A 185 -11.15 -35.31 -0.90
CA ARG A 185 -10.80 -34.51 -2.08
C ARG A 185 -9.39 -33.95 -1.98
N ARG A 186 -9.01 -33.37 -0.84
CA ARG A 186 -7.66 -32.82 -0.60
C ARG A 186 -6.54 -33.83 -0.77
N ALA A 187 -6.78 -35.10 -0.46
CA ALA A 187 -5.83 -36.18 -0.68
C ALA A 187 -5.64 -36.53 -2.18
N ARG A 188 -6.64 -36.26 -3.03
CA ARG A 188 -6.63 -36.56 -4.47
C ARG A 188 -6.18 -35.36 -5.32
N GLU A 189 -6.62 -34.17 -4.94
CA GLU A 189 -6.43 -32.90 -5.65
C GLU A 189 -5.05 -32.29 -5.40
N SER A 190 -4.74 -31.20 -6.10
CA SER A 190 -3.47 -30.48 -6.00
C SER A 190 -3.71 -28.99 -6.26
N ASN A 191 -4.12 -28.26 -5.21
CA ASN A 191 -4.54 -26.86 -5.29
C ASN A 191 -3.34 -25.88 -5.34
N THR A 192 -2.42 -26.09 -6.27
CA THR A 192 -1.19 -25.28 -6.39
C THR A 192 -1.50 -23.86 -6.87
N SER A 193 -1.14 -22.85 -6.07
CA SER A 193 -1.24 -21.43 -6.42
C SER A 193 -0.14 -21.00 -7.41
N PHE A 194 -0.31 -21.26 -8.72
CA PHE A 194 0.55 -20.61 -9.73
C PHE A 194 0.13 -19.15 -9.88
N ARG A 195 0.89 -18.22 -9.29
CA ARG A 195 0.56 -16.79 -9.32
C ARG A 195 1.76 -15.92 -9.60
N ARG A 196 1.52 -14.80 -10.28
CA ARG A 196 2.49 -13.70 -10.40
C ARG A 196 2.63 -13.00 -9.03
N LEU A 197 3.74 -12.29 -8.82
CA LEU A 197 3.84 -11.32 -7.71
C LEU A 197 2.97 -10.09 -8.01
N THR A 198 2.22 -9.59 -7.02
CA THR A 198 1.48 -8.31 -7.15
C THR A 198 2.44 -7.15 -7.38
N LYS A 199 1.91 -5.98 -7.78
CA LYS A 199 2.69 -4.73 -7.86
C LYS A 199 3.46 -4.45 -6.56
N TYR A 200 2.81 -4.60 -5.41
CA TYR A 200 3.44 -4.35 -4.11
C TYR A 200 4.46 -5.43 -3.73
N GLU A 201 4.18 -6.71 -3.98
CA GLU A 201 5.14 -7.80 -3.74
C GLU A 201 6.40 -7.66 -4.60
N TYR A 202 6.23 -7.31 -5.89
CA TYR A 202 7.34 -7.02 -6.79
C TYR A 202 8.16 -5.82 -6.32
N ASN A 203 7.50 -4.77 -5.83
CA ASN A 203 8.18 -3.59 -5.28
C ASN A 203 9.05 -3.96 -4.07
N TYR A 204 8.46 -4.57 -3.05
CA TYR A 204 9.17 -4.93 -1.83
C TYR A 204 10.26 -5.99 -2.08
N ALA A 205 10.03 -6.92 -3.01
CA ALA A 205 11.05 -7.86 -3.46
C ALA A 205 12.28 -7.15 -4.04
N LEU A 206 12.10 -6.07 -4.82
CA LEU A 206 13.22 -5.25 -5.30
C LEU A 206 13.85 -4.41 -4.17
N GLN A 207 13.05 -3.83 -3.27
CA GLN A 207 13.58 -3.09 -2.11
C GLN A 207 14.49 -3.95 -1.23
N ASP A 208 14.04 -5.15 -0.87
CA ASP A 208 14.79 -6.04 0.04
C ASP A 208 15.97 -6.72 -0.67
N LEU A 209 15.88 -6.96 -1.99
CA LEU A 209 16.99 -7.50 -2.78
C LEU A 209 18.11 -6.47 -2.95
N LEU A 210 17.77 -5.26 -3.39
CA LEU A 210 18.71 -4.17 -3.74
C LEU A 210 19.15 -3.34 -2.52
N GLY A 211 18.37 -3.33 -1.44
CA GLY A 211 18.67 -2.64 -0.19
C GLY A 211 18.22 -1.18 -0.12
N GLU A 212 17.35 -0.72 -1.02
CA GLU A 212 16.87 0.68 -1.08
C GLU A 212 15.34 0.78 -0.91
N PRO A 213 14.82 1.79 -0.18
CA PRO A 213 13.39 1.89 0.17
C PRO A 213 12.54 2.59 -0.91
N TRP A 214 12.87 2.40 -2.19
CA TRP A 214 12.27 3.12 -3.33
C TRP A 214 11.07 2.39 -3.93
N ASP A 215 10.11 3.10 -4.53
CA ASP A 215 9.04 2.51 -5.33
C ASP A 215 9.55 2.20 -6.75
N PHE A 216 10.10 0.99 -6.89
CA PHE A 216 10.54 0.41 -8.15
C PHE A 216 9.39 -0.09 -9.04
N ALA A 217 8.15 -0.09 -8.55
CA ALA A 217 6.99 -0.65 -9.22
C ALA A 217 5.95 0.41 -9.64
N LYS A 218 6.16 1.69 -9.32
CA LYS A 218 5.17 2.78 -9.47
C LYS A 218 4.44 2.82 -10.82
N ASP A 219 5.16 2.55 -11.92
CA ASP A 219 4.60 2.58 -13.29
C ASP A 219 3.80 1.33 -13.68
N LEU A 220 3.76 0.28 -12.86
CA LEU A 220 2.87 -0.87 -13.08
C LEU A 220 1.40 -0.44 -12.88
N PRO A 221 0.47 -0.93 -13.71
CA PRO A 221 -0.95 -0.76 -13.46
C PRO A 221 -1.36 -1.48 -12.17
N PRO A 222 -2.40 -1.00 -11.45
CA PRO A 222 -2.94 -1.71 -10.30
C PRO A 222 -3.56 -3.06 -10.69
N GLU A 223 -3.56 -3.98 -9.74
CA GLU A 223 -4.27 -5.26 -9.82
C GLU A 223 -5.79 -5.12 -9.90
N SER A 224 -6.45 -6.15 -10.45
CA SER A 224 -7.87 -6.41 -10.20
C SER A 224 -8.05 -7.07 -8.84
N VAL A 225 -9.17 -6.79 -8.19
CA VAL A 225 -9.54 -7.37 -6.89
C VAL A 225 -10.35 -8.65 -7.14
N SER A 226 -10.04 -9.75 -6.43
CA SER A 226 -10.86 -10.97 -6.46
C SER A 226 -12.23 -10.75 -5.81
N GLU A 227 -13.15 -11.70 -6.00
CA GLU A 227 -14.46 -11.67 -5.35
C GLU A 227 -14.33 -11.65 -3.81
N ASP A 228 -13.33 -12.36 -3.27
CA ASP A 228 -12.97 -12.41 -1.85
C ASP A 228 -12.54 -11.06 -1.26
N GLY A 229 -12.04 -10.15 -2.10
CA GLY A 229 -11.53 -8.82 -1.72
C GLY A 229 -10.02 -8.61 -1.90
N PHE A 230 -9.25 -9.61 -2.38
CA PHE A 230 -7.78 -9.55 -2.41
C PHE A 230 -7.18 -9.45 -3.83
N GLU A 231 -6.07 -8.73 -3.94
CA GLU A 231 -5.29 -8.50 -5.17
C GLU A 231 -4.29 -9.63 -5.45
N ASN A 232 -3.93 -10.44 -4.44
CA ASN A 232 -2.89 -11.47 -4.56
C ASN A 232 -3.40 -12.85 -5.01
N SER A 233 -4.66 -12.95 -5.47
CA SER A 233 -5.29 -14.19 -5.94
C SER A 233 -4.73 -14.66 -7.29
N SER A 234 -4.34 -15.94 -7.38
CA SER A 234 -3.89 -16.63 -8.60
C SER A 234 -4.76 -16.35 -9.82
N ASP A 235 -6.07 -16.31 -9.61
CA ASP A 235 -7.08 -16.34 -10.68
C ASP A 235 -7.19 -14.99 -11.39
N SER A 236 -6.79 -13.90 -10.72
CA SER A 236 -6.76 -12.54 -11.25
C SER A 236 -5.39 -12.13 -11.80
N LEU A 237 -4.31 -12.83 -11.41
CA LEU A 237 -2.93 -12.41 -11.64
C LEU A 237 -2.33 -12.90 -12.97
N HIS A 238 -3.05 -12.69 -14.05
CA HIS A 238 -2.54 -12.89 -15.40
C HIS A 238 -1.47 -11.84 -15.78
N LEU A 239 -0.68 -12.14 -16.83
CA LEU A 239 0.37 -11.24 -17.34
C LEU A 239 0.20 -11.02 -18.85
N SER A 240 0.08 -9.75 -19.26
CA SER A 240 0.06 -9.35 -20.67
C SER A 240 1.48 -9.16 -21.22
N VAL A 241 1.61 -9.16 -22.55
CA VAL A 241 2.90 -8.91 -23.23
C VAL A 241 3.42 -7.50 -22.92
N SER A 242 2.55 -6.48 -22.85
CA SER A 242 2.96 -5.12 -22.51
C SER A 242 3.41 -4.99 -21.06
N GLN A 243 2.75 -5.67 -20.12
CA GLN A 243 3.20 -5.72 -18.73
C GLN A 243 4.59 -6.38 -18.61
N PHE A 244 4.85 -7.47 -19.34
CA PHE A 244 6.18 -8.11 -19.35
C PHE A 244 7.29 -7.15 -19.84
N GLU A 245 7.02 -6.37 -20.89
CA GLU A 245 7.94 -5.32 -21.34
C GLU A 245 8.15 -4.24 -20.27
N THR A 246 7.08 -3.81 -19.58
CA THR A 246 7.17 -2.87 -18.45
C THR A 246 8.02 -3.43 -17.30
N TYR A 247 7.85 -4.71 -16.93
CA TYR A 247 8.70 -5.39 -15.94
C TYR A 247 10.19 -5.37 -16.34
N ARG A 248 10.52 -5.55 -17.62
CA ARG A 248 11.90 -5.44 -18.13
C ARG A 248 12.46 -4.03 -17.97
N GLN A 249 11.69 -3.02 -18.35
CA GLN A 249 12.09 -1.62 -18.22
C GLN A 249 12.22 -1.19 -16.75
N LEU A 250 11.37 -1.70 -15.86
CA LEU A 250 11.44 -1.44 -14.42
C LEU A 250 12.65 -2.13 -13.78
N ALA A 251 12.88 -3.41 -14.06
CA ALA A 251 14.04 -4.15 -13.58
C ALA A 251 15.37 -3.48 -13.99
N ARG A 252 15.49 -3.05 -15.26
CA ARG A 252 16.69 -2.36 -15.73
C ARG A 252 16.89 -1.00 -15.06
N ARG A 253 15.83 -0.18 -14.93
CA ARG A 253 15.86 1.12 -14.23
C ARG A 253 16.16 0.99 -12.73
N ALA A 254 15.60 -0.02 -12.08
CA ALA A 254 15.87 -0.31 -10.66
C ALA A 254 17.37 -0.57 -10.45
N LEU A 255 17.96 -1.40 -11.32
CA LEU A 255 19.37 -1.75 -11.32
C LEU A 255 20.27 -0.55 -11.66
N ASP A 256 19.94 0.28 -12.66
CA ASP A 256 20.67 1.53 -12.96
C ASP A 256 20.72 2.47 -11.75
N ARG A 257 19.59 2.62 -11.07
CA ARG A 257 19.45 3.63 -10.01
C ARG A 257 20.25 3.28 -8.74
N VAL A 258 20.48 2.00 -8.48
CA VAL A 258 21.34 1.54 -7.37
C VAL A 258 22.81 1.39 -7.77
N ALA A 259 23.10 1.13 -9.05
CA ALA A 259 24.45 0.90 -9.55
C ALA A 259 25.13 2.21 -9.97
N VAL A 260 25.79 2.87 -9.01
CA VAL A 260 26.57 4.10 -9.28
C VAL A 260 27.79 3.86 -10.20
N ARG A 261 28.31 4.93 -10.80
CA ARG A 261 29.57 4.97 -11.56
C ARG A 261 30.42 6.17 -11.12
N GLY A 262 31.74 6.03 -11.15
CA GLY A 262 32.70 7.13 -10.98
C GLY A 262 32.95 7.59 -9.54
N GLU A 263 33.42 8.83 -9.40
CA GLU A 263 33.76 9.45 -8.11
C GLU A 263 32.52 9.85 -7.31
N ARG A 264 32.71 10.01 -5.99
CA ARG A 264 31.65 10.40 -5.07
C ARG A 264 31.12 11.81 -5.42
N PRO A 265 29.80 12.00 -5.65
CA PRO A 265 29.25 13.32 -5.92
C PRO A 265 29.52 14.31 -4.79
N GLU A 266 29.83 15.56 -5.15
CA GLU A 266 30.03 16.65 -4.20
C GLU A 266 28.76 16.99 -3.41
N ILE A 267 28.92 17.22 -2.10
CA ILE A 267 27.80 17.57 -1.21
C ILE A 267 27.54 19.07 -1.29
N VAL A 268 26.37 19.45 -1.81
CA VAL A 268 25.82 20.80 -1.74
C VAL A 268 25.19 20.99 -0.35
N ARG A 269 25.52 22.10 0.33
CA ARG A 269 25.06 22.39 1.70
C ARG A 269 24.38 23.75 1.78
N TRP A 270 23.19 23.79 2.37
CA TRP A 270 22.48 25.01 2.72
C TRP A 270 22.38 25.07 4.25
N ARG A 271 22.78 26.19 4.88
CA ARG A 271 22.46 26.48 6.28
C ARG A 271 21.66 27.76 6.36
N HIS A 272 20.65 27.77 7.23
CA HIS A 272 19.72 28.87 7.36
C HIS A 272 19.43 29.13 8.84
N SER A 273 20.01 30.20 9.39
CA SER A 273 19.61 30.67 10.72
C SER A 273 18.31 31.47 10.61
N MET A 274 17.47 31.40 11.64
CA MET A 274 16.25 32.22 11.67
C MET A 274 16.54 33.73 11.86
N THR A 275 17.79 34.09 12.20
CA THR A 275 18.27 35.48 12.26
C THR A 275 18.49 36.05 10.86
N ASP A 276 19.12 35.29 9.95
CA ASP A 276 19.28 35.68 8.55
C ASP A 276 17.92 35.76 7.84
N ALA A 277 17.05 34.79 8.13
CA ALA A 277 15.68 34.74 7.63
C ALA A 277 14.86 35.99 8.03
N ALA A 278 14.95 36.40 9.30
CA ALA A 278 14.31 37.61 9.80
C ALA A 278 14.87 38.89 9.13
N ALA A 279 16.19 38.97 8.92
CA ALA A 279 16.83 40.10 8.25
C ALA A 279 16.36 40.28 6.79
N ILE A 280 16.12 39.17 6.07
CA ILE A 280 15.53 39.19 4.71
C ILE A 280 14.09 39.74 4.74
N GLU A 281 13.22 39.27 5.65
CA GLU A 281 11.85 39.79 5.78
C GLU A 281 11.81 41.27 6.16
N GLN A 282 12.69 41.71 7.07
CA GLN A 282 12.80 43.13 7.40
C GLN A 282 13.23 43.97 6.18
N ARG A 283 14.16 43.47 5.35
CA ARG A 283 14.57 44.14 4.10
C ARG A 283 13.37 44.25 3.13
N LEU A 284 12.62 43.17 2.92
CA LEU A 284 11.41 43.14 2.11
C LEU A 284 10.33 44.11 2.63
N HIS A 285 10.17 44.20 3.96
CA HIS A 285 9.27 45.16 4.60
C HIS A 285 9.70 46.60 4.31
N ARG A 286 10.98 46.95 4.53
CA ARG A 286 11.54 48.28 4.22
C ARG A 286 11.34 48.67 2.75
N GLU A 287 11.57 47.75 1.80
CA GLU A 287 11.29 47.97 0.37
C GLU A 287 9.80 48.14 0.06
N LYS A 288 8.93 47.43 0.77
CA LYS A 288 7.47 47.52 0.61
C LYS A 288 6.94 48.85 1.14
N VAL A 289 7.45 49.33 2.27
CA VAL A 289 7.14 50.66 2.81
C VAL A 289 7.58 51.74 1.82
N LYS A 290 8.84 51.72 1.34
CA LYS A 290 9.33 52.66 0.30
C LYS A 290 8.45 52.67 -0.96
N ARG A 291 7.98 51.49 -1.41
CA ARG A 291 7.05 51.38 -2.54
C ARG A 291 5.67 51.98 -2.25
N LEU A 292 5.16 51.87 -1.03
CA LEU A 292 3.88 52.48 -0.61
C LEU A 292 4.00 53.99 -0.44
N GLU A 293 5.12 54.48 0.12
CA GLU A 293 5.43 55.91 0.25
C GLU A 293 5.39 56.60 -1.12
N LYS A 294 6.06 56.03 -2.12
CA LYS A 294 6.07 56.52 -3.50
C LYS A 294 4.71 56.35 -4.22
N ARG A 295 3.96 55.28 -3.92
CA ARG A 295 2.66 55.02 -4.58
C ARG A 295 1.55 55.96 -4.11
N PHE A 296 1.65 56.47 -2.89
CA PHE A 296 0.69 57.38 -2.27
C PHE A 296 1.35 58.72 -1.91
N GLU A 297 2.30 59.18 -2.72
CA GLU A 297 3.02 60.44 -2.49
C GLU A 297 2.05 61.64 -2.44
N ASP A 298 1.04 61.64 -3.31
CA ASP A 298 0.00 62.67 -3.44
C ASP A 298 -1.17 62.54 -2.43
N ASP A 299 -1.22 61.48 -1.60
CA ASP A 299 -2.34 61.18 -0.70
C ASP A 299 -1.81 60.77 0.68
N GLU A 300 -1.50 61.78 1.51
CA GLU A 300 -0.85 61.59 2.82
C GLU A 300 -1.67 60.73 3.79
N GLU A 301 -3.00 60.89 3.81
CA GLU A 301 -3.87 60.15 4.73
C GLU A 301 -3.88 58.66 4.36
N LYS A 302 -4.04 58.35 3.07
CA LYS A 302 -3.97 56.97 2.57
C LYS A 302 -2.58 56.38 2.70
N ARG A 303 -1.51 57.16 2.47
CA ARG A 303 -0.13 56.75 2.68
C ARG A 303 0.11 56.29 4.12
N LYS A 304 -0.23 57.14 5.11
CA LYS A 304 -0.10 56.82 6.54
C LYS A 304 -0.89 55.56 6.90
N LYS A 305 -2.16 55.49 6.51
CA LYS A 305 -3.06 54.35 6.79
C LYS A 305 -2.56 53.03 6.18
N GLN A 306 -2.01 53.06 4.97
CA GLN A 306 -1.48 51.86 4.32
C GLN A 306 -0.16 51.38 4.94
N ILE A 307 0.76 52.30 5.27
CA ILE A 307 2.01 51.99 5.96
C ILE A 307 1.72 51.42 7.35
N GLU A 308 0.91 52.12 8.17
CA GLU A 308 0.49 51.67 9.50
C GLU A 308 -0.13 50.26 9.45
N THR A 309 -1.02 50.01 8.47
CA THR A 309 -1.65 48.69 8.31
C THR A 309 -0.62 47.59 8.01
N VAL A 310 0.35 47.85 7.12
CA VAL A 310 1.36 46.86 6.72
C VAL A 310 2.40 46.65 7.83
N THR A 311 2.86 47.71 8.50
CA THR A 311 3.77 47.64 9.65
C THR A 311 3.11 46.94 10.83
N ARG A 312 1.85 47.23 11.16
CA ARG A 312 1.10 46.48 12.19
C ARG A 312 1.00 44.98 11.87
N ILE A 313 0.74 44.62 10.62
CA ILE A 313 0.67 43.20 10.19
C ILE A 313 2.05 42.53 10.21
N HIS A 314 3.14 43.30 10.07
CA HIS A 314 4.51 42.79 10.13
C HIS A 314 4.94 42.54 11.59
N HIS A 315 4.73 43.50 12.49
CA HIS A 315 5.17 43.38 13.89
C HIS A 315 4.16 42.71 14.85
N ASN A 316 2.90 42.57 14.43
CA ASN A 316 1.87 41.87 15.20
C ASN A 316 1.12 40.85 14.32
N PRO A 317 1.78 39.72 13.98
CA PRO A 317 1.17 38.65 13.18
C PRO A 317 0.05 37.95 13.96
N THR A 318 -1.18 38.01 13.44
CA THR A 318 -2.36 37.38 14.04
C THR A 318 -2.57 35.91 13.66
N SER A 319 -1.79 35.39 12.71
CA SER A 319 -1.90 34.00 12.21
C SER A 319 -0.67 33.60 11.39
N GLY A 320 -0.33 32.31 11.44
CA GLY A 320 0.85 31.74 10.77
C GLY A 320 2.15 31.97 11.56
N PRO A 321 3.30 31.54 11.00
CA PRO A 321 4.59 31.62 11.69
C PRO A 321 5.11 33.06 11.80
N TYR A 322 6.03 33.25 12.75
CA TYR A 322 6.71 34.51 12.98
C TYR A 322 8.11 34.29 13.53
N TYR A 323 9.04 35.16 13.18
CA TYR A 323 10.32 35.28 13.87
C TYR A 323 10.11 36.06 15.17
N LEU A 324 10.78 35.62 16.24
CA LEU A 324 10.76 36.22 17.56
C LEU A 324 12.19 36.61 17.92
N ASP A 325 12.44 37.88 18.20
CA ASP A 325 13.68 38.33 18.84
C ASP A 325 13.67 37.83 20.29
N VAL A 326 14.65 36.99 20.64
CA VAL A 326 14.73 36.35 21.96
C VAL A 326 15.09 37.37 23.06
N ALA A 327 15.76 38.47 22.72
CA ALA A 327 16.18 39.50 23.67
C ALA A 327 15.10 40.57 23.89
N THR A 328 14.42 41.00 22.83
CA THR A 328 13.43 42.10 22.90
C THR A 328 11.98 41.63 22.99
N GLY A 329 11.70 40.38 22.61
CA GLY A 329 10.34 39.85 22.46
C GLY A 329 9.59 40.38 21.22
N GLU A 330 10.27 41.12 20.35
CA GLU A 330 9.68 41.63 19.11
C GLU A 330 9.30 40.48 18.16
N LYS A 331 8.11 40.56 17.57
CA LYS A 331 7.63 39.60 16.58
C LYS A 331 7.76 40.18 15.18
N ILE A 332 8.15 39.35 14.21
CA ILE A 332 8.24 39.70 12.80
C ILE A 332 7.55 38.59 12.02
N ARG A 333 6.53 38.95 11.24
CA ARG A 333 5.78 37.98 10.43
C ARG A 333 6.70 37.26 9.44
N ALA A 334 6.81 35.94 9.56
CA ALA A 334 7.47 35.08 8.59
C ALA A 334 6.48 34.77 7.47
N LYS A 335 6.75 35.21 6.23
CA LYS A 335 5.81 35.01 5.12
C LYS A 335 6.53 34.87 3.78
N TRP A 336 6.90 33.63 3.46
CA TRP A 336 7.47 33.27 2.17
C TRP A 336 6.65 33.82 0.98
N GLU A 337 7.34 34.57 0.13
CA GLU A 337 6.88 35.04 -1.17
C GLU A 337 7.96 34.65 -2.19
N TYR A 338 7.62 33.72 -3.10
CA TYR A 338 8.51 33.14 -4.12
C TYR A 338 9.40 34.14 -4.88
N ASN A 339 8.88 35.32 -5.25
CA ASN A 339 9.66 36.42 -5.84
C ASN A 339 10.61 36.03 -7.01
N GLY A 340 10.33 34.94 -7.73
CA GLY A 340 11.21 34.41 -8.78
C GLY A 340 12.53 33.85 -8.25
N ALA A 341 12.50 33.17 -7.09
CA ALA A 341 13.65 32.59 -6.40
C ALA A 341 14.78 33.57 -6.02
N LYS A 342 14.57 34.89 -6.13
CA LYS A 342 15.59 35.92 -5.90
C LYS A 342 16.22 35.89 -4.49
N TYR A 343 15.52 35.29 -3.53
CA TYR A 343 15.97 35.17 -2.14
C TYR A 343 16.08 33.70 -1.70
N ALA A 344 16.22 32.78 -2.65
CA ALA A 344 16.67 31.43 -2.37
C ALA A 344 18.04 31.46 -1.68
N ILE A 345 18.29 30.48 -0.82
CA ILE A 345 19.54 30.38 -0.09
C ILE A 345 20.61 29.83 -1.04
N GLU A 346 21.70 30.56 -1.20
CA GLU A 346 22.87 30.08 -1.93
C GLU A 346 23.59 28.99 -1.10
N PRO A 347 24.08 27.90 -1.72
CA PRO A 347 24.88 26.92 -1.03
C PRO A 347 26.17 27.51 -0.45
N ILE A 348 26.64 26.94 0.65
CA ILE A 348 27.93 27.29 1.24
C ILE A 348 29.04 26.63 0.41
N ASP A 349 30.00 27.44 -0.03
CA ASP A 349 31.20 26.98 -0.75
C ASP A 349 32.10 26.14 0.17
N GLN A 350 32.62 25.02 -0.34
CA GLN A 350 33.31 24.01 0.48
C GLN A 350 34.70 24.46 0.98
N GLN A 351 35.28 25.53 0.42
CA GLN A 351 36.66 25.95 0.73
C GLN A 351 36.84 26.78 2.03
N ARG A 352 35.79 26.96 2.85
CA ARG A 352 35.88 27.69 4.13
C ARG A 352 35.46 26.85 5.34
N ASP A 353 36.14 25.73 5.57
CA ASP A 353 36.26 25.12 6.91
C ASP A 353 37.40 24.06 6.93
N GLU A 354 38.65 24.52 7.15
CA GLU A 354 39.68 23.86 7.99
C GLU A 354 40.94 24.74 8.00
N GLY A 355 41.51 24.99 9.19
CA GLY A 355 42.44 26.11 9.39
C GLY A 355 43.87 25.87 8.90
N SER A 356 44.48 26.91 8.31
CA SER A 356 45.95 27.05 8.31
C SER A 356 46.38 28.50 8.54
N ASP A 357 47.15 28.71 9.61
CA ASP A 357 47.99 29.90 9.77
C ASP A 357 49.18 29.82 8.80
N GLY A 358 49.57 30.96 8.20
CA GLY A 358 50.97 31.17 7.80
C GLY A 358 51.33 31.30 6.31
N ALA A 359 51.13 32.52 5.80
CA ALA A 359 52.13 33.34 5.10
C ALA A 359 52.59 33.08 3.64
N GLU A 360 52.88 34.22 2.98
CA GLU A 360 53.66 34.47 1.75
C GLU A 360 53.05 34.11 0.36
N ALA A 361 53.39 34.79 -0.75
CA ALA A 361 53.44 36.24 -1.06
C ALA A 361 53.78 36.47 -2.56
N ALA A 362 53.05 37.37 -3.23
CA ALA A 362 53.32 37.92 -4.59
C ALA A 362 53.31 36.90 -5.76
N THR A 363 53.12 37.24 -7.04
CA THR A 363 53.10 38.52 -7.79
C THR A 363 51.92 38.54 -8.79
N GLY A 364 51.31 39.70 -9.07
CA GLY A 364 50.16 39.79 -9.97
C GLY A 364 50.47 40.25 -11.41
N ASP A 365 49.41 40.43 -12.20
CA ASP A 365 49.33 41.37 -13.32
C ASP A 365 47.87 41.85 -13.48
N GLU A 366 47.66 43.07 -13.97
CA GLU A 366 46.33 43.71 -14.12
C GLU A 366 45.88 43.69 -15.59
N THR A 367 44.58 43.45 -15.87
CA THR A 367 43.83 44.19 -16.92
C THR A 367 42.32 43.87 -16.96
N SER A 368 41.54 44.73 -16.29
CA SER A 368 40.18 45.23 -16.62
C SER A 368 39.18 44.39 -17.44
N GLY A 369 37.98 44.12 -16.88
CA GLY A 369 36.92 43.39 -17.60
C GLY A 369 35.43 43.51 -17.16
N ALA A 370 35.03 44.50 -16.35
CA ALA A 370 33.63 44.91 -16.05
C ALA A 370 32.62 43.91 -15.43
N ASP A 371 32.26 44.20 -14.17
CA ASP A 371 30.91 44.24 -13.58
C ASP A 371 29.97 43.01 -13.68
N ASP A 372 30.15 42.04 -12.79
CA ASP A 372 29.08 41.45 -11.94
C ASP A 372 29.74 40.53 -10.87
N GLU A 373 29.74 40.93 -9.59
CA GLU A 373 30.31 40.14 -8.47
C GLU A 373 29.28 39.86 -7.35
N PRO A 374 29.39 38.73 -6.62
CA PRO A 374 28.44 38.34 -5.57
C PRO A 374 28.67 39.10 -4.25
N ILE A 375 27.64 39.13 -3.41
CA ILE A 375 27.63 39.94 -2.18
C ILE A 375 28.37 39.24 -1.03
N SER A 376 29.63 39.60 -0.82
CA SER A 376 30.32 39.35 0.46
C SER A 376 29.86 40.36 1.53
N ILE A 377 29.42 39.87 2.69
CA ILE A 377 28.98 40.70 3.83
C ILE A 377 30.12 40.76 4.85
N ASP A 378 31.06 41.68 4.69
CA ASP A 378 32.02 42.08 5.73
C ASP A 378 32.67 43.44 5.40
N ALA A 379 31.98 44.55 5.73
CA ALA A 379 32.57 45.91 5.75
C ALA A 379 31.63 46.95 6.38
N LEU A 380 31.41 46.89 7.70
CA LEU A 380 30.93 48.04 8.48
C LEU A 380 31.65 48.10 9.82
N ASP A 381 32.62 48.99 9.95
CA ASP A 381 32.99 49.50 11.27
C ASP A 381 33.26 51.01 11.21
N GLY A 382 32.80 51.72 12.24
CA GLY A 382 32.42 53.12 12.10
C GLY A 382 31.96 53.81 13.38
N ASN A 383 32.37 53.30 14.55
CA ASN A 383 32.45 54.02 15.82
C ASN A 383 31.13 54.37 16.55
N ALA A 384 30.65 53.46 17.39
CA ALA A 384 29.94 53.80 18.64
C ALA A 384 30.03 52.66 19.67
N GLU A 385 30.59 52.93 20.87
CA GLU A 385 30.50 52.01 22.01
C GLU A 385 29.05 51.92 22.52
N LYS A 386 28.31 50.94 22.02
CA LYS A 386 27.21 50.29 22.73
C LYS A 386 27.37 48.79 22.56
N THR A 387 27.27 48.08 23.68
CA THR A 387 27.06 46.62 23.68
C THR A 387 25.62 46.35 23.25
N GLU A 388 25.32 46.56 21.96
CA GLU A 388 24.10 46.00 21.36
C GLU A 388 24.27 44.48 21.36
N THR A 389 23.52 43.81 22.24
CA THR A 389 23.27 42.38 22.11
C THR A 389 22.68 42.15 20.73
N LEU A 390 23.45 41.51 19.84
CA LEU A 390 23.00 41.13 18.50
C LEU A 390 21.67 40.37 18.62
N SER A 391 20.61 40.90 18.00
CA SER A 391 19.27 40.30 18.04
C SER A 391 19.29 38.89 17.46
N LYS A 392 19.25 37.87 18.32
CA LYS A 392 19.03 36.47 17.92
C LYS A 392 17.53 36.28 17.68
N PHE A 393 17.15 35.95 16.45
CA PHE A 393 15.79 35.52 16.12
C PHE A 393 15.67 34.00 16.08
N VAL A 394 14.52 33.51 16.53
CA VAL A 394 14.03 32.14 16.35
C VAL A 394 12.69 32.18 15.61
N ALA A 395 12.36 31.16 14.82
CA ALA A 395 11.04 31.05 14.19
C ALA A 395 10.08 30.30 15.11
N VAL A 396 8.89 30.85 15.33
CA VAL A 396 7.80 30.20 16.06
C VAL A 396 6.72 29.79 15.07
N LEU A 397 6.41 28.48 15.03
CA LEU A 397 5.39 27.87 14.20
C LEU A 397 4.21 27.45 15.11
N PRO A 398 3.16 28.28 15.26
CA PRO A 398 2.05 28.00 16.18
C PRO A 398 1.08 26.96 15.62
N ALA A 399 0.41 26.15 16.45
CA ALA A 399 -0.48 25.10 15.91
C ALA A 399 -1.63 25.66 15.03
N GLY A 400 -1.91 25.01 13.88
CA GLY A 400 -3.12 25.23 13.08
C GLY A 400 -2.96 25.83 11.68
N LYS A 401 -4.03 26.48 11.18
CA LYS A 401 -4.16 26.85 9.77
C LYS A 401 -3.03 27.78 9.31
N ARG A 402 -2.31 27.36 8.25
CA ARG A 402 -1.13 28.03 7.66
C ARG A 402 0.10 28.06 8.58
N SER A 403 0.25 27.08 9.47
CA SER A 403 1.48 26.92 10.25
C SER A 403 2.54 26.13 9.48
N HIS A 404 3.28 26.85 8.63
CA HIS A 404 4.43 26.27 7.97
C HIS A 404 5.50 27.30 7.62
N LEU A 405 6.76 26.92 7.80
CA LEU A 405 7.93 27.68 7.40
C LEU A 405 8.51 27.06 6.12
N THR A 406 8.69 27.86 5.07
CA THR A 406 9.32 27.42 3.81
C THR A 406 10.77 27.89 3.79
N VAL A 407 11.70 26.99 3.48
CA VAL A 407 13.14 27.25 3.29
C VAL A 407 13.45 26.97 1.81
N GLU A 408 13.80 28.02 1.06
CA GLU A 408 13.93 27.97 -0.40
C GLU A 408 15.38 27.65 -0.81
N LEU A 409 15.57 26.53 -1.53
CA LEU A 409 16.87 25.94 -1.87
C LEU A 409 17.33 26.26 -3.31
N GLY A 410 16.46 26.87 -4.12
CA GLY A 410 16.75 27.26 -5.50
C GLY A 410 16.76 26.05 -6.46
N ASN A 411 17.68 26.05 -7.42
CA ASN A 411 17.74 25.09 -8.54
C ASN A 411 18.96 24.14 -8.46
N GLN A 412 19.55 23.98 -7.27
CA GLN A 412 20.81 23.24 -7.06
C GLN A 412 20.63 21.92 -6.28
N VAL A 413 19.39 21.54 -5.93
CA VAL A 413 19.13 20.23 -5.33
C VAL A 413 19.44 19.12 -6.36
N PRO A 414 20.21 18.07 -5.99
CA PRO A 414 20.50 16.96 -6.88
C PRO A 414 19.25 16.18 -7.32
N ASP A 415 19.40 15.36 -8.37
CA ASP A 415 18.34 14.46 -8.83
C ASP A 415 18.28 13.17 -8.01
N GLU A 416 19.44 12.60 -7.66
CA GLU A 416 19.59 11.29 -7.00
C GLU A 416 20.39 11.40 -5.69
N GLY A 417 20.40 10.29 -4.92
CA GLY A 417 20.98 10.21 -3.59
C GLY A 417 20.01 10.70 -2.51
N PHE A 418 20.53 10.97 -1.29
CA PHE A 418 19.69 11.40 -0.17
C PHE A 418 19.80 12.89 0.15
N LEU A 419 18.66 13.53 0.39
CA LEU A 419 18.54 14.85 0.98
C LEU A 419 18.45 14.71 2.50
N ARG A 420 19.50 15.12 3.21
CA ARG A 420 19.49 15.18 4.67
C ARG A 420 19.01 16.55 5.11
N VAL A 421 17.93 16.61 5.87
CA VAL A 421 17.39 17.84 6.47
C VAL A 421 17.53 17.76 7.98
N ARG A 422 18.24 18.71 8.57
CA ARG A 422 18.42 18.86 10.02
C ARG A 422 17.77 20.15 10.50
N VAL A 423 16.92 20.06 11.52
CA VAL A 423 16.21 21.22 12.10
C VAL A 423 16.54 21.31 13.57
N HIS A 424 17.17 22.40 13.99
CA HIS A 424 17.42 22.66 15.41
C HIS A 424 16.17 23.30 16.02
N ALA A 425 15.46 22.54 16.87
CA ALA A 425 14.15 22.94 17.38
C ALA A 425 13.90 22.56 18.84
N SER A 426 12.93 23.23 19.45
CA SER A 426 12.44 23.01 20.81
C SER A 426 10.98 23.42 20.96
N ARG A 427 10.38 23.08 22.10
CA ARG A 427 9.12 23.68 22.55
C ARG A 427 9.37 25.04 23.21
N PRO A 428 8.42 25.98 23.14
CA PRO A 428 8.45 27.20 23.95
C PRO A 428 8.55 26.90 25.44
N ALA A 429 9.15 27.83 26.20
CA ALA A 429 9.16 27.75 27.65
C ALA A 429 7.72 27.75 28.20
N LYS A 430 7.45 26.86 29.16
CA LYS A 430 6.12 26.65 29.80
C LYS A 430 5.04 26.06 28.87
N GLN A 431 5.43 25.37 27.80
CA GLN A 431 4.53 24.54 27.01
C GLN A 431 4.74 23.05 27.32
N ASP A 432 3.86 22.47 28.13
CA ASP A 432 3.95 21.05 28.50
C ASP A 432 3.57 20.13 27.33
N ARG A 433 2.63 20.56 26.48
CA ARG A 433 2.16 19.80 25.31
C ARG A 433 3.27 19.65 24.25
N VAL A 434 3.47 18.41 23.80
CA VAL A 434 4.42 18.05 22.74
C VAL A 434 3.78 18.27 21.38
N PRO A 435 4.34 19.14 20.52
CA PRO A 435 3.84 19.36 19.16
C PRO A 435 4.49 18.38 18.17
N SER A 436 3.85 18.21 17.02
CA SER A 436 4.30 17.37 15.90
C SER A 436 4.74 18.20 14.69
N MET A 437 5.86 17.80 14.08
CA MET A 437 6.46 18.42 12.91
C MET A 437 6.45 17.46 11.72
N GLN A 438 5.97 17.95 10.57
CA GLN A 438 6.06 17.27 9.28
C GLN A 438 7.05 17.99 8.37
N LEU A 439 7.68 17.23 7.48
CA LEU A 439 8.56 17.73 6.43
C LEU A 439 7.91 17.49 5.06
N VAL A 440 7.74 18.57 4.32
CA VAL A 440 7.18 18.61 2.97
C VAL A 440 8.27 19.12 2.03
N PHE A 441 8.49 18.44 0.91
CA PHE A 441 9.27 18.98 -0.20
C PHE A 441 8.30 19.63 -1.20
N GLY A 442 8.70 20.70 -1.84
CA GLY A 442 7.89 21.29 -2.89
C GLY A 442 8.74 22.06 -3.89
N TRP A 443 8.09 22.45 -4.98
CA TRP A 443 8.76 23.21 -6.03
C TRP A 443 7.82 24.21 -6.66
N ARG A 444 8.42 25.19 -7.33
CA ARG A 444 7.71 26.24 -8.05
C ARG A 444 8.52 26.68 -9.26
N ALA A 445 7.89 26.64 -10.44
CA ALA A 445 8.45 27.18 -11.68
C ALA A 445 7.79 28.51 -12.08
N THR A 446 6.49 28.66 -11.77
CA THR A 446 5.72 29.88 -12.06
C THR A 446 4.76 30.21 -10.90
N ASN A 447 3.92 31.25 -11.07
CA ASN A 447 2.91 31.55 -10.05
C ASN A 447 1.87 30.43 -9.90
N GLU A 448 1.61 29.67 -10.95
CA GLU A 448 0.58 28.62 -11.02
C GLU A 448 1.20 27.20 -11.00
N GLY A 449 2.34 27.01 -11.66
CA GLY A 449 3.08 25.75 -11.68
C GLY A 449 3.89 25.54 -10.41
N ARG A 450 3.34 24.72 -9.51
CA ARG A 450 3.94 24.27 -8.24
C ARG A 450 3.36 22.92 -7.81
N ALA A 451 4.10 22.18 -6.98
CA ALA A 451 3.58 21.07 -6.19
C ALA A 451 4.18 21.09 -4.78
N ASP A 452 3.49 20.44 -3.84
CA ASP A 452 3.92 20.20 -2.46
C ASP A 452 3.66 18.71 -2.16
N VAL A 453 4.66 17.98 -1.66
CA VAL A 453 4.61 16.54 -1.37
C VAL A 453 5.13 16.29 0.05
N ARG A 454 4.39 15.55 0.86
CA ARG A 454 4.85 15.09 2.19
C ARG A 454 5.99 14.09 1.99
N VAL A 455 7.15 14.36 2.58
CA VAL A 455 8.35 13.49 2.50
C VAL A 455 8.75 12.89 3.85
N SER A 456 8.25 13.42 4.97
CA SER A 456 8.32 12.74 6.27
C SER A 456 7.32 11.58 6.33
N LYS A 457 7.82 10.33 6.40
CA LYS A 457 6.99 9.11 6.51
C LYS A 457 5.99 9.15 7.66
N ARG A 458 6.39 9.71 8.81
CA ARG A 458 5.53 9.95 9.98
C ARG A 458 5.73 11.37 10.53
N ASP A 459 4.92 11.73 11.49
CA ASP A 459 4.99 13.02 12.19
C ASP A 459 6.06 12.95 13.29
N THR A 460 7.00 13.89 13.30
CA THR A 460 8.10 13.89 14.27
C THR A 460 7.71 14.69 15.52
N PRO A 461 7.60 14.08 16.72
CA PRO A 461 7.29 14.80 17.94
C PRO A 461 8.48 15.65 18.42
N VAL A 462 8.26 16.93 18.70
CA VAL A 462 9.29 17.86 19.21
C VAL A 462 9.28 17.81 20.74
N THR A 463 9.97 16.82 21.31
CA THR A 463 10.02 16.58 22.77
C THR A 463 10.95 17.56 23.51
N ALA A 464 11.97 18.07 22.83
CA ALA A 464 12.98 18.99 23.37
C ALA A 464 12.38 20.21 24.10
N GLY A 465 12.95 20.57 25.25
CA GLY A 465 12.56 21.74 26.03
C GLY A 465 13.28 23.01 25.57
N ALA A 466 12.77 24.18 25.96
CA ALA A 466 13.36 25.47 25.56
C ALA A 466 14.83 25.66 26.00
N GLU A 467 15.22 25.07 27.14
CA GLU A 467 16.58 25.13 27.70
C GLU A 467 17.55 24.15 27.00
N GLU A 468 17.03 23.10 26.36
CA GLU A 468 17.82 22.04 25.72
C GLU A 468 17.20 21.69 24.34
N PRO A 469 17.37 22.55 23.32
CA PRO A 469 16.94 22.26 21.96
C PRO A 469 17.70 21.07 21.37
N GLN A 470 17.08 20.40 20.40
CA GLN A 470 17.64 19.20 19.75
C GLN A 470 17.58 19.31 18.24
N VAL A 471 18.41 18.51 17.56
CA VAL A 471 18.40 18.37 16.11
C VAL A 471 17.44 17.25 15.72
N TYR A 472 16.43 17.59 14.93
CA TYR A 472 15.53 16.64 14.27
C TYR A 472 16.02 16.41 12.85
N GLU A 473 16.30 15.16 12.49
CA GLU A 473 16.88 14.79 11.20
C GLU A 473 15.91 13.93 10.37
N TRP A 474 15.85 14.22 9.07
CA TRP A 474 15.21 13.36 8.06
C TRP A 474 16.20 13.08 6.94
N LEU A 475 16.20 11.83 6.47
CA LEU A 475 16.95 11.40 5.29
C LEU A 475 15.94 11.02 4.20
N ILE A 476 15.86 11.80 3.13
CA ILE A 476 14.85 11.66 2.08
C ILE A 476 15.52 11.18 0.77
N PRO A 477 15.11 10.06 0.17
CA PRO A 477 15.61 9.66 -1.15
C PRO A 477 15.09 10.61 -2.24
N LEU A 478 15.98 11.32 -2.93
CA LEU A 478 15.65 12.42 -3.84
C LEU A 478 14.83 11.99 -5.08
N GLY A 479 15.04 10.77 -5.56
CA GLY A 479 14.31 10.20 -6.70
C GLY A 479 12.90 9.66 -6.35
N GLU A 480 12.54 9.58 -5.06
CA GLU A 480 11.16 9.26 -4.63
C GLU A 480 10.26 10.50 -4.54
N ILE A 481 10.85 11.69 -4.62
CA ILE A 481 10.12 12.95 -4.57
C ILE A 481 9.47 13.18 -5.94
N ASP A 482 8.24 12.71 -6.12
CA ASP A 482 7.47 12.90 -7.35
C ASP A 482 6.18 13.70 -7.09
N PRO A 483 5.85 14.74 -7.89
CA PRO A 483 6.64 15.29 -8.99
C PRO A 483 7.80 16.19 -8.53
N ARG A 484 8.96 16.12 -9.21
CA ARG A 484 10.00 17.16 -9.18
C ARG A 484 9.67 18.33 -10.11
N ASN A 485 10.40 19.43 -9.98
CA ASN A 485 10.30 20.55 -10.92
C ASN A 485 10.79 20.14 -12.33
N ALA A 486 9.93 20.22 -13.34
CA ALA A 486 10.29 19.89 -14.73
C ALA A 486 11.21 20.92 -15.38
N GLU A 487 11.25 22.16 -14.88
CA GLU A 487 12.10 23.24 -15.38
C GLU A 487 13.46 23.31 -14.66
N ARG A 488 13.73 22.38 -13.73
CA ARG A 488 15.02 22.34 -13.03
C ARG A 488 16.15 22.08 -14.01
N LYS A 489 17.29 22.74 -13.80
CA LYS A 489 18.50 22.67 -14.66
C LYS A 489 18.31 23.06 -16.15
N THR A 490 17.08 23.31 -16.64
CA THR A 490 16.80 23.81 -18.01
C THR A 490 16.75 25.34 -18.07
N SER A 491 16.22 25.98 -17.02
CA SER A 491 15.99 27.42 -16.96
C SER A 491 16.82 28.09 -15.86
N THR A 492 17.30 29.31 -16.13
CA THR A 492 18.11 30.11 -15.18
C THR A 492 17.22 30.75 -14.11
N MET A 493 17.61 30.68 -12.84
CA MET A 493 16.92 31.39 -11.76
C MET A 493 16.85 32.90 -12.02
N GLY A 494 15.76 33.55 -11.60
CA GLY A 494 15.49 34.97 -11.86
C GLY A 494 14.98 35.30 -13.26
N ARG A 495 15.15 34.41 -14.25
CA ARG A 495 14.47 34.49 -15.56
C ARG A 495 13.16 33.70 -15.51
N PHE A 496 12.15 34.09 -16.29
CA PHE A 496 10.88 33.34 -16.33
C PHE A 496 10.93 32.23 -17.41
N PRO A 497 10.57 30.96 -17.09
CA PRO A 497 10.22 30.41 -15.76
C PRO A 497 11.47 30.26 -14.87
N SER A 498 11.32 30.49 -13.56
CA SER A 498 12.45 30.50 -12.61
C SER A 498 12.37 29.27 -11.70
N PRO A 499 12.94 28.11 -12.07
CA PRO A 499 12.83 26.90 -11.27
C PRO A 499 13.38 27.11 -9.85
N SER A 500 12.56 26.77 -8.86
CA SER A 500 12.93 26.75 -7.45
C SER A 500 12.36 25.49 -6.79
N GLU A 501 13.16 24.87 -5.94
CA GLU A 501 12.78 23.79 -5.05
C GLU A 501 12.99 24.24 -3.60
N TYR A 502 12.17 23.73 -2.69
CA TYR A 502 12.14 24.15 -1.30
C TYR A 502 11.73 23.01 -0.38
N ILE A 503 12.14 23.10 0.88
CA ILE A 503 11.54 22.32 1.96
C ILE A 503 10.57 23.19 2.75
N ARG A 504 9.60 22.56 3.39
CA ARG A 504 8.59 23.20 4.22
C ARG A 504 8.40 22.39 5.50
N LEU A 505 8.62 23.05 6.62
CA LEU A 505 8.39 22.54 7.97
C LEU A 505 6.97 22.91 8.37
N VAL A 506 6.13 21.93 8.62
CA VAL A 506 4.70 22.11 8.95
C VAL A 506 4.47 21.68 10.39
N ASN A 507 3.79 22.52 11.17
CA ASN A 507 3.29 22.10 12.48
C ASN A 507 1.95 21.39 12.26
N SER A 508 1.93 20.08 12.45
CA SER A 508 0.78 19.19 12.21
C SER A 508 -0.07 18.95 13.46
N SER A 509 0.28 19.57 14.59
CA SER A 509 -0.44 19.45 15.86
C SER A 509 -1.88 19.96 15.76
N VAL A 510 -2.82 19.24 16.37
CA VAL A 510 -4.24 19.63 16.41
C VAL A 510 -4.42 20.93 17.23
N PRO A 511 -5.07 21.98 16.71
CA PRO A 511 -5.38 23.18 17.50
C PRO A 511 -6.42 22.86 18.58
N ASN A 512 -6.00 22.85 19.85
CA ASN A 512 -6.85 22.44 20.97
C ASN A 512 -6.81 23.50 22.07
N ALA A 513 -7.87 24.30 22.17
CA ALA A 513 -7.96 25.40 23.13
C ALA A 513 -8.01 24.95 24.60
N LYS A 514 -8.40 23.68 24.86
CA LYS A 514 -8.39 23.09 26.22
C LYS A 514 -7.01 22.59 26.61
N ALA A 515 -6.30 21.92 25.70
CA ALA A 515 -4.97 21.35 25.94
C ALA A 515 -3.82 22.38 25.86
N GLY A 516 -4.11 23.62 25.45
CA GLY A 516 -3.13 24.70 25.36
C GLY A 516 -2.33 24.72 24.04
N PRO A 517 -1.37 25.65 23.92
CA PRO A 517 -0.59 25.81 22.70
C PRO A 517 0.27 24.57 22.43
N ALA A 518 0.54 24.34 21.15
CA ALA A 518 1.42 23.30 20.65
C ALA A 518 2.32 23.92 19.57
N ASP A 519 3.01 25.00 19.95
CA ASP A 519 3.88 25.78 19.08
C ASP A 519 5.26 25.11 19.02
N ILE A 520 5.96 25.25 17.90
CA ILE A 520 7.35 24.78 17.69
C ILE A 520 8.25 25.99 17.57
N VAL A 521 9.40 25.98 18.27
CA VAL A 521 10.47 26.97 18.11
C VAL A 521 11.59 26.34 17.27
N ILE A 522 12.05 27.04 16.25
CA ILE A 522 13.14 26.63 15.36
C ILE A 522 14.24 27.69 15.44
N GLU A 523 15.49 27.28 15.64
CA GLU A 523 16.65 28.17 15.64
C GLU A 523 17.37 28.22 14.30
N SER A 524 17.52 27.06 13.66
CA SER A 524 18.19 26.90 12.37
C SER A 524 17.67 25.68 11.61
N VAL A 525 17.88 25.71 10.30
CA VAL A 525 17.67 24.58 9.39
C VAL A 525 18.94 24.40 8.57
N GLU A 526 19.41 23.16 8.47
CA GLU A 526 20.50 22.76 7.60
C GLU A 526 20.02 21.68 6.63
N VAL A 527 20.51 21.74 5.39
CA VAL A 527 20.17 20.79 4.34
C VAL A 527 21.45 20.40 3.64
N ASP A 528 21.71 19.10 3.49
CA ASP A 528 22.84 18.56 2.74
C ASP A 528 22.33 17.60 1.66
N ALA A 529 22.84 17.70 0.42
CA ALA A 529 22.58 16.72 -0.63
C ALA A 529 23.68 16.68 -1.71
N PRO A 530 24.01 15.51 -2.28
CA PRO A 530 23.49 14.19 -1.92
C PRO A 530 24.33 13.57 -0.80
N ILE A 531 23.67 13.00 0.21
CA ILE A 531 24.34 12.24 1.27
C ILE A 531 24.42 10.77 0.89
N TYR A 532 25.60 10.19 1.17
CA TYR A 532 25.92 8.77 1.11
C TYR A 532 26.79 8.43 2.32
N ASP A 533 26.48 7.37 3.05
CA ASP A 533 27.29 6.97 4.22
C ASP A 533 28.65 6.40 3.81
N GLN A 534 28.66 5.62 2.72
CA GLN A 534 29.85 5.08 2.06
C GLN A 534 29.81 5.35 0.56
N TRP A 535 30.97 5.30 -0.11
CA TRP A 535 31.06 5.34 -1.58
C TRP A 535 31.97 4.22 -2.09
N PRO A 536 31.52 3.37 -3.03
CA PRO A 536 30.16 3.29 -3.57
C PRO A 536 29.10 2.99 -2.49
N PRO A 537 27.81 3.33 -2.70
CA PRO A 537 26.74 3.04 -1.75
C PRO A 537 26.58 1.54 -1.48
N GLU A 538 26.02 1.19 -0.33
CA GLU A 538 25.75 -0.21 0.07
C GLU A 538 24.94 -1.00 -0.98
N SER A 539 23.99 -0.34 -1.64
CA SER A 539 23.20 -0.93 -2.73
C SER A 539 24.00 -1.22 -4.00
N HIS A 540 25.07 -0.47 -4.29
CA HIS A 540 26.05 -0.83 -5.34
C HIS A 540 26.93 -2.00 -4.88
N VAL A 541 27.47 -1.96 -3.65
CA VAL A 541 28.35 -3.03 -3.11
C VAL A 541 27.63 -4.39 -3.07
N ARG A 542 26.32 -4.40 -2.83
CA ARG A 542 25.47 -5.59 -2.90
C ARG A 542 25.37 -6.24 -4.29
N LEU A 543 25.56 -5.48 -5.35
CA LEU A 543 25.60 -5.98 -6.73
C LEU A 543 27.02 -6.28 -7.20
N PHE A 544 27.99 -5.49 -6.74
CA PHE A 544 29.40 -5.51 -7.17
C PHE A 544 30.32 -5.58 -5.94
N PRO A 545 30.50 -6.76 -5.31
CA PRO A 545 31.23 -6.89 -4.04
C PRO A 545 32.74 -6.64 -4.16
N ARG A 546 33.33 -6.74 -5.36
CA ARG A 546 34.71 -6.33 -5.64
C ARG A 546 34.81 -4.90 -6.20
N GLY A 547 33.69 -4.17 -6.28
CA GLY A 547 33.57 -2.88 -6.95
C GLY A 547 33.54 -2.98 -8.48
N THR A 548 33.81 -1.85 -9.14
CA THR A 548 33.97 -1.76 -10.60
C THR A 548 35.25 -2.44 -11.07
N VAL A 549 35.16 -3.16 -12.19
CA VAL A 549 36.28 -3.80 -12.88
C VAL A 549 37.37 -2.77 -13.25
N ASP A 550 38.63 -3.09 -12.95
CA ASP A 550 39.79 -2.32 -13.40
C ASP A 550 40.11 -2.65 -14.87
N ALA A 551 40.57 -1.67 -15.63
CA ALA A 551 41.00 -1.82 -17.03
C ALA A 551 42.22 -2.76 -17.20
N SER A 552 42.81 -3.25 -16.10
CA SER A 552 43.84 -4.29 -16.10
C SER A 552 43.30 -5.73 -16.01
N MET A 553 42.00 -5.94 -15.74
CA MET A 553 41.42 -7.29 -15.68
C MET A 553 41.36 -7.92 -17.07
N THR A 554 41.63 -9.22 -17.14
CA THR A 554 41.49 -10.01 -18.37
C THR A 554 40.06 -10.51 -18.53
N ASP A 555 39.66 -10.83 -19.76
CA ASP A 555 38.33 -11.38 -20.10
C ASP A 555 37.96 -12.59 -19.22
N ALA A 556 38.94 -13.44 -18.90
CA ALA A 556 38.76 -14.59 -18.01
C ALA A 556 38.47 -14.20 -16.54
N GLU A 557 39.06 -13.10 -16.06
CA GLU A 557 38.81 -12.55 -14.72
C GLU A 557 37.48 -11.80 -14.66
N GLU A 558 37.07 -11.12 -15.74
CA GLU A 558 35.72 -10.58 -15.88
C GLU A 558 34.67 -11.70 -15.83
N LEU A 559 34.85 -12.80 -16.58
CA LEU A 559 33.92 -13.94 -16.60
C LEU A 559 33.81 -14.63 -15.23
N GLU A 560 34.91 -14.74 -14.48
CA GLU A 560 34.89 -15.29 -13.12
C GLU A 560 34.18 -14.35 -12.13
N TYR A 561 34.37 -13.03 -12.25
CA TYR A 561 33.65 -12.07 -11.42
C TYR A 561 32.14 -12.03 -11.75
N ALA A 562 31.77 -12.11 -13.03
CA ALA A 562 30.39 -12.28 -13.47
C ALA A 562 29.75 -13.55 -12.85
N ARG A 563 30.48 -14.66 -12.81
CA ARG A 563 30.05 -15.91 -12.17
C ARG A 563 29.86 -15.76 -10.66
N GLU A 564 30.76 -15.09 -9.96
CA GLU A 564 30.64 -14.79 -8.51
C GLU A 564 29.37 -13.98 -8.23
N ILE A 565 29.20 -12.85 -8.92
CA ILE A 565 28.04 -11.97 -8.80
C ILE A 565 26.73 -12.74 -9.01
N LEU A 566 26.64 -13.50 -10.11
CA LEU A 566 25.44 -14.26 -10.45
C LEU A 566 25.16 -15.39 -9.44
N SER A 567 26.21 -16.04 -8.92
CA SER A 567 26.09 -17.08 -7.88
C SER A 567 25.55 -16.54 -6.56
N THR A 568 25.76 -15.26 -6.25
CA THR A 568 25.20 -14.60 -5.04
C THR A 568 23.84 -13.95 -5.30
N PHE A 569 23.64 -13.33 -6.46
CA PHE A 569 22.42 -12.61 -6.79
C PHE A 569 21.24 -13.53 -7.15
N MET A 570 21.50 -14.59 -7.93
CA MET A 570 20.43 -15.46 -8.43
C MET A 570 19.69 -16.25 -7.33
N PRO A 571 20.34 -16.82 -6.29
CA PRO A 571 19.62 -17.52 -5.22
C PRO A 571 18.68 -16.62 -4.42
N ARG A 572 19.09 -15.37 -4.15
CA ARG A 572 18.24 -14.37 -3.48
C ARG A 572 17.07 -13.95 -4.37
N ALA A 573 17.34 -13.64 -5.64
CA ALA A 573 16.31 -13.23 -6.60
C ALA A 573 15.29 -14.35 -6.88
N TRP A 574 15.76 -15.58 -7.10
CA TRP A 574 14.91 -16.76 -7.35
C TRP A 574 14.49 -17.50 -6.07
N ARG A 575 14.78 -16.91 -4.91
CA ARG A 575 14.31 -17.30 -3.58
C ARG A 575 14.55 -18.77 -3.22
N GLY A 576 15.72 -19.30 -3.58
CA GLY A 576 16.05 -20.70 -3.36
C GLY A 576 17.28 -21.17 -4.16
N PRO A 577 17.60 -22.47 -4.12
CA PRO A 577 18.81 -23.01 -4.72
C PRO A 577 18.82 -22.85 -6.25
N VAL A 578 20.00 -22.58 -6.79
CA VAL A 578 20.26 -22.36 -8.23
C VAL A 578 21.31 -23.36 -8.71
N THR A 579 21.06 -24.05 -9.81
CA THR A 579 22.03 -24.99 -10.37
C THR A 579 23.19 -24.25 -11.02
N SER A 580 24.39 -24.82 -10.96
CA SER A 580 25.57 -24.25 -11.66
C SER A 580 25.30 -24.06 -13.15
N SER A 581 24.55 -24.96 -13.79
CA SER A 581 24.13 -24.83 -15.20
C SER A 581 23.27 -23.59 -15.48
N ALA A 582 22.46 -23.15 -14.53
CA ALA A 582 21.66 -21.93 -14.67
C ALA A 582 22.52 -20.67 -14.51
N VAL A 583 23.53 -20.71 -13.62
CA VAL A 583 24.54 -19.65 -13.50
C VAL A 583 25.38 -19.55 -14.78
N GLU A 584 25.95 -20.66 -15.27
CA GLU A 584 26.72 -20.66 -16.52
C GLU A 584 25.89 -20.20 -17.73
N SER A 585 24.59 -20.52 -17.77
CA SER A 585 23.70 -19.98 -18.81
C SER A 585 23.52 -18.45 -18.76
N LYS A 586 23.74 -17.81 -17.60
CA LYS A 586 23.74 -16.35 -17.45
C LYS A 586 25.12 -15.74 -17.67
N VAL A 587 26.20 -16.45 -17.31
CA VAL A 587 27.58 -16.07 -17.67
C VAL A 587 27.78 -16.09 -19.19
N ALA A 588 27.27 -17.11 -19.89
CA ALA A 588 27.29 -17.16 -21.36
C ALA A 588 26.45 -16.06 -22.02
N LEU A 589 25.38 -15.58 -21.36
CA LEU A 589 24.64 -14.41 -21.82
C LEU A 589 25.45 -13.12 -21.62
N PHE A 590 26.13 -12.97 -20.49
CA PHE A 590 27.05 -11.86 -20.24
C PHE A 590 28.15 -11.82 -21.31
N GLU A 591 28.84 -12.94 -21.56
CA GLU A 591 29.86 -13.07 -22.61
C GLU A 591 29.33 -12.64 -23.98
N ALA A 592 28.12 -13.09 -24.35
CA ALA A 592 27.52 -12.80 -25.64
C ALA A 592 27.09 -11.33 -25.85
N ILE A 593 26.90 -10.55 -24.78
CA ILE A 593 26.53 -9.12 -24.88
C ILE A 593 27.67 -8.16 -24.51
N ARG A 594 28.74 -8.66 -23.89
CA ARG A 594 29.84 -7.85 -23.32
C ARG A 594 30.51 -6.91 -24.32
N ASP A 595 30.71 -7.36 -25.56
CA ASP A 595 31.28 -6.59 -26.67
C ASP A 595 30.34 -5.48 -27.20
N GLY A 596 29.04 -5.58 -26.92
CA GLY A 596 28.00 -4.64 -27.35
C GLY A 596 27.53 -3.67 -26.27
N SER A 597 28.03 -3.80 -25.05
CA SER A 597 27.72 -2.97 -23.88
C SER A 597 28.79 -1.90 -23.62
N ASP A 598 28.42 -0.80 -22.95
CA ASP A 598 29.34 0.31 -22.68
C ASP A 598 30.52 -0.10 -21.77
N ASP A 599 30.24 -0.88 -20.73
CA ASP A 599 31.22 -1.39 -19.76
C ASP A 599 30.76 -2.74 -19.15
N PHE A 600 31.61 -3.35 -18.32
CA PHE A 600 31.28 -4.57 -17.57
C PHE A 600 29.98 -4.43 -16.77
N GLN A 601 29.79 -3.26 -16.15
CA GLN A 601 28.64 -2.98 -15.29
C GLN A 601 27.34 -2.97 -16.11
N ASP A 602 27.31 -2.29 -17.26
CA ASP A 602 26.15 -2.27 -18.16
C ASP A 602 25.73 -3.68 -18.61
N ALA A 603 26.70 -4.47 -19.09
CA ALA A 603 26.47 -5.87 -19.46
C ALA A 603 25.92 -6.68 -18.26
N MET A 604 26.44 -6.45 -17.06
CA MET A 604 25.98 -7.16 -15.86
C MET A 604 24.56 -6.74 -15.44
N LEU A 605 24.21 -5.45 -15.50
CA LEU A 605 22.86 -4.96 -15.18
C LEU A 605 21.83 -5.46 -16.22
N GLU A 606 22.19 -5.55 -17.50
CA GLU A 606 21.34 -6.18 -18.53
C GLU A 606 21.08 -7.66 -18.22
N VAL A 607 22.09 -8.43 -17.79
CA VAL A 607 21.94 -9.83 -17.38
C VAL A 607 21.14 -9.98 -16.10
N MET A 608 21.42 -9.20 -15.05
CA MET A 608 20.64 -9.17 -13.81
C MET A 608 19.17 -8.84 -14.08
N ALA A 609 18.89 -7.87 -14.96
CA ALA A 609 17.52 -7.58 -15.37
C ALA A 609 16.84 -8.81 -16.01
N THR A 610 17.57 -9.76 -16.63
CA THR A 610 16.97 -11.00 -17.18
C THR A 610 16.70 -12.06 -16.10
N VAL A 611 17.36 -11.94 -14.95
CA VAL A 611 17.08 -12.74 -13.75
C VAL A 611 15.78 -12.21 -13.13
N LEU A 612 15.67 -10.89 -12.98
CA LEU A 612 14.49 -10.19 -12.43
C LEU A 612 13.22 -10.27 -13.30
N THR A 613 13.34 -10.46 -14.62
CA THR A 613 12.19 -10.71 -15.51
C THR A 613 11.95 -12.18 -15.80
N SER A 614 12.68 -13.10 -15.19
CA SER A 614 12.44 -14.52 -15.40
C SER A 614 11.16 -14.98 -14.69
N PRO A 615 10.49 -16.06 -15.14
CA PRO A 615 9.37 -16.64 -14.42
C PRO A 615 9.70 -17.00 -12.96
N ARG A 616 10.94 -17.42 -12.67
CA ARG A 616 11.41 -17.72 -11.31
C ARG A 616 11.49 -16.50 -10.39
N PHE A 617 11.55 -15.28 -10.93
CA PHE A 617 11.42 -14.05 -10.13
C PHE A 617 9.97 -13.57 -10.09
N LEU A 618 9.31 -13.49 -11.25
CA LEU A 618 7.98 -12.87 -11.39
C LEU A 618 6.83 -13.72 -10.84
N TYR A 619 7.01 -15.02 -10.63
CA TYR A 619 5.96 -15.93 -10.16
C TYR A 619 6.37 -16.65 -8.88
N PHE A 620 5.36 -16.95 -8.06
CA PHE A 620 5.37 -18.04 -7.09
C PHE A 620 4.62 -19.22 -7.70
N ALA A 621 5.26 -20.37 -7.72
CA ALA A 621 4.82 -21.57 -8.43
C ALA A 621 5.27 -22.80 -7.62
N PRO A 622 4.63 -23.06 -6.47
CA PRO A 622 5.05 -24.11 -5.56
C PRO A 622 4.98 -25.47 -6.25
N VAL A 623 6.06 -26.24 -6.15
CA VAL A 623 6.09 -27.61 -6.69
C VAL A 623 5.93 -28.57 -5.52
N PRO A 624 4.88 -29.42 -5.50
CA PRO A 624 4.74 -30.43 -4.46
C PRO A 624 6.00 -31.30 -4.38
N SER A 625 6.52 -31.54 -3.19
CA SER A 625 7.71 -32.39 -3.06
C SER A 625 7.40 -33.80 -3.59
N GLN A 626 8.27 -34.34 -4.44
CA GLN A 626 8.11 -35.72 -4.96
C GLN A 626 8.32 -36.80 -3.88
N ALA A 627 8.56 -36.39 -2.63
CA ALA A 627 8.71 -37.27 -1.49
C ALA A 627 7.34 -37.76 -0.99
N SER A 628 6.80 -38.81 -1.61
CA SER A 628 6.69 -40.14 -0.97
C SER A 628 5.50 -40.98 -1.47
N SER A 629 5.49 -42.23 -0.99
CA SER A 629 4.43 -43.24 -1.10
C SER A 629 3.01 -42.73 -0.82
N GLU A 630 2.01 -43.48 -1.31
CA GLU A 630 0.55 -43.28 -1.29
C GLU A 630 -0.13 -42.91 0.06
N HIS A 631 0.62 -42.72 1.15
CA HIS A 631 0.12 -42.62 2.53
C HIS A 631 0.59 -41.37 3.31
N VAL A 632 1.25 -40.38 2.67
CA VAL A 632 1.66 -39.12 3.33
C VAL A 632 1.06 -37.93 2.58
N PRO A 633 0.48 -36.92 3.27
CA PRO A 633 -0.01 -35.70 2.63
C PRO A 633 1.09 -34.99 1.82
N ARG A 634 0.77 -34.56 0.60
CA ARG A 634 1.69 -33.72 -0.20
C ARG A 634 2.00 -32.45 0.58
N ARG A 635 3.29 -32.21 0.87
CA ARG A 635 3.79 -30.99 1.48
C ARG A 635 4.63 -30.19 0.50
N LEU A 636 4.63 -28.88 0.68
CA LEU A 636 5.58 -27.98 0.05
C LEU A 636 7.02 -28.41 0.36
N SER A 637 7.95 -28.04 -0.53
CA SER A 637 9.35 -28.00 -0.15
C SER A 637 9.57 -26.91 0.90
N ASP A 638 10.53 -27.07 1.81
CA ASP A 638 10.85 -26.01 2.78
C ASP A 638 11.28 -24.69 2.09
N THR A 639 11.76 -24.75 0.83
CA THR A 639 12.02 -23.58 -0.01
C THR A 639 10.72 -22.86 -0.39
N ASP A 640 9.72 -23.58 -0.90
CA ASP A 640 8.43 -22.98 -1.23
C ASP A 640 7.70 -22.47 0.03
N LEU A 641 7.87 -23.16 1.16
CA LEU A 641 7.36 -22.74 2.47
C LEU A 641 8.02 -21.44 2.95
N ALA A 642 9.33 -21.28 2.79
CA ALA A 642 10.05 -20.03 3.07
C ALA A 642 9.53 -18.87 2.20
N VAL A 643 9.28 -19.13 0.91
CA VAL A 643 8.71 -18.13 -0.01
C VAL A 643 7.29 -17.76 0.40
N ARG A 644 6.41 -18.74 0.65
CA ARG A 644 5.02 -18.48 1.07
C ARG A 644 4.98 -17.70 2.39
N LEU A 645 5.78 -18.08 3.38
CA LEU A 645 5.88 -17.40 4.67
C LEU A 645 6.34 -15.93 4.53
N SER A 646 7.32 -15.68 3.65
CA SER A 646 7.82 -14.33 3.40
C SER A 646 6.87 -13.46 2.58
N LEU A 647 6.16 -14.03 1.60
CA LEU A 647 5.12 -13.32 0.86
C LEU A 647 3.91 -13.01 1.77
N PHE A 648 3.57 -13.91 2.69
CA PHE A 648 2.49 -13.69 3.66
C PHE A 648 2.83 -12.58 4.67
N LEU A 649 3.96 -12.69 5.38
CA LEU A 649 4.25 -11.80 6.52
C LEU A 649 5.03 -10.53 6.17
N TRP A 650 5.79 -10.51 5.06
CA TRP A 650 6.60 -9.36 4.64
C TRP A 650 6.29 -8.86 3.22
N CYS A 651 5.36 -9.52 2.52
CA CYS A 651 5.02 -9.25 1.11
C CYS A 651 6.27 -9.20 0.20
N SER A 652 7.29 -10.03 0.46
CA SER A 652 8.62 -9.89 -0.13
C SER A 652 9.41 -11.22 -0.20
N VAL A 653 10.62 -11.16 -0.73
CA VAL A 653 11.57 -12.30 -0.77
C VAL A 653 12.00 -12.73 0.64
N PRO A 654 12.17 -14.06 0.89
CA PRO A 654 12.70 -14.55 2.15
C PRO A 654 14.10 -14.02 2.42
N ASP A 655 14.42 -13.83 3.70
CA ASP A 655 15.77 -13.47 4.10
C ASP A 655 16.73 -14.66 4.12
N GLU A 656 18.02 -14.33 4.24
CA GLU A 656 19.12 -15.29 4.35
C GLU A 656 18.94 -16.34 5.45
N ARG A 657 18.16 -16.04 6.50
CA ARG A 657 17.90 -16.99 7.59
C ARG A 657 16.83 -17.99 7.19
N LEU A 658 15.71 -17.54 6.61
CA LEU A 658 14.68 -18.43 6.06
C LEU A 658 15.24 -19.33 4.95
N LEU A 659 16.04 -18.77 4.04
CA LEU A 659 16.68 -19.56 2.98
C LEU A 659 17.59 -20.66 3.54
N ARG A 660 18.42 -20.38 4.55
CA ARG A 660 19.25 -21.42 5.18
C ARG A 660 18.44 -22.49 5.92
N LEU A 661 17.38 -22.11 6.64
CA LEU A 661 16.48 -23.08 7.30
C LEU A 661 15.77 -23.98 6.30
N ALA A 662 15.45 -23.44 5.12
CA ALA A 662 14.89 -24.20 4.01
C ALA A 662 15.92 -25.15 3.38
N GLU A 663 17.15 -24.70 3.14
CA GLU A 663 18.24 -25.54 2.65
C GLU A 663 18.59 -26.69 3.61
N SER A 664 18.50 -26.46 4.92
CA SER A 664 18.69 -27.51 5.93
C SER A 664 17.49 -28.45 6.11
N ASN A 665 16.33 -28.16 5.48
CA ASN A 665 15.06 -28.87 5.68
C ASN A 665 14.62 -28.90 7.16
N GLU A 666 14.80 -27.78 7.87
CA GLU A 666 14.38 -27.61 9.26
C GLU A 666 13.18 -26.66 9.40
N LEU A 667 12.80 -25.94 8.34
CA LEU A 667 11.80 -24.88 8.42
C LEU A 667 10.40 -25.43 8.70
N HIS A 668 10.02 -26.58 8.15
CA HIS A 668 8.70 -27.19 8.38
C HIS A 668 8.44 -27.67 9.82
N LEU A 669 9.44 -27.65 10.70
CA LEU A 669 9.29 -28.07 12.09
C LEU A 669 8.43 -27.04 12.85
N PRO A 670 7.33 -27.43 13.55
CA PRO A 670 6.38 -26.46 14.12
C PRO A 670 6.98 -25.42 15.06
N ASP A 671 7.99 -25.79 15.86
CA ASP A 671 8.65 -24.87 16.78
C ASP A 671 9.61 -23.91 16.06
N VAL A 672 10.18 -24.33 14.91
CA VAL A 672 10.97 -23.47 14.03
C VAL A 672 10.05 -22.47 13.31
N LEU A 673 8.91 -22.94 12.77
CA LEU A 673 7.90 -22.06 12.16
C LEU A 673 7.43 -20.98 13.15
N ARG A 674 7.06 -21.35 14.38
CA ARG A 674 6.61 -20.38 15.40
C ARG A 674 7.71 -19.37 15.74
N ALA A 675 8.96 -19.82 15.89
CA ALA A 675 10.09 -18.93 16.17
C ALA A 675 10.38 -17.96 15.01
N GLU A 676 10.24 -18.41 13.75
CA GLU A 676 10.37 -17.53 12.59
C GLU A 676 9.19 -16.57 12.45
N VAL A 677 7.94 -17.01 12.66
CA VAL A 677 6.77 -16.12 12.71
C VAL A 677 6.96 -15.02 13.75
N ASP A 678 7.39 -15.37 14.97
CA ASP A 678 7.65 -14.41 16.05
C ASP A 678 8.73 -13.40 15.69
N ARG A 679 9.82 -13.86 15.04
CA ARG A 679 10.90 -13.00 14.55
C ARG A 679 10.41 -12.09 13.42
N MET A 680 9.61 -12.60 12.50
CA MET A 680 9.12 -11.85 11.33
C MET A 680 8.10 -10.78 11.72
N LEU A 681 7.23 -11.07 12.68
CA LEU A 681 6.29 -10.10 13.27
C LEU A 681 6.98 -9.05 14.15
N ALA A 682 8.21 -9.30 14.62
CA ALA A 682 9.03 -8.31 15.32
C ALA A 682 9.88 -7.44 14.36
N ASP A 683 9.97 -7.79 13.08
CA ASP A 683 10.68 -7.03 12.04
C ASP A 683 9.75 -5.93 11.48
N PRO A 684 10.21 -4.67 11.29
CA PRO A 684 9.36 -3.59 10.74
C PRO A 684 8.70 -3.91 9.39
N ARG A 685 9.23 -4.87 8.62
CA ARG A 685 8.61 -5.29 7.34
C ARG A 685 7.24 -5.94 7.51
N HIS A 686 6.83 -6.37 8.70
CA HIS A 686 5.47 -6.87 8.93
C HIS A 686 4.39 -5.79 8.80
N GLU A 687 4.74 -4.50 8.87
CA GLU A 687 3.82 -3.40 8.60
C GLU A 687 3.24 -3.49 7.17
N ARG A 688 3.99 -4.06 6.21
CA ARG A 688 3.53 -4.33 4.84
C ARG A 688 2.37 -5.32 4.81
N PHE A 689 2.44 -6.39 5.60
CA PHE A 689 1.34 -7.35 5.74
C PHE A 689 0.09 -6.63 6.26
N ILE A 690 0.22 -5.83 7.32
CA ILE A 690 -0.91 -5.10 7.91
C ILE A 690 -1.49 -4.08 6.92
N GLU A 691 -0.65 -3.33 6.21
CA GLU A 691 -1.04 -2.34 5.22
C GLU A 691 -1.93 -2.95 4.12
N HIS A 692 -1.48 -4.08 3.56
CA HIS A 692 -2.12 -4.76 2.43
C HIS A 692 -3.28 -5.63 2.86
N PHE A 693 -3.13 -6.46 3.88
CA PHE A 693 -4.20 -7.34 4.37
C PHE A 693 -5.41 -6.54 4.87
N VAL A 694 -5.22 -5.63 5.84
CA VAL A 694 -6.32 -4.84 6.41
C VAL A 694 -6.90 -3.86 5.38
N GLY A 695 -6.04 -3.29 4.53
CA GLY A 695 -6.45 -2.39 3.44
C GLY A 695 -7.37 -3.04 2.40
N GLN A 696 -7.13 -4.32 2.09
CA GLN A 696 -7.94 -5.11 1.15
C GLN A 696 -9.16 -5.75 1.82
N TRP A 697 -8.97 -6.41 2.97
CA TRP A 697 -10.04 -7.09 3.72
C TRP A 697 -11.21 -6.16 4.06
N LEU A 698 -10.92 -4.95 4.55
CA LEU A 698 -11.94 -3.97 4.91
C LEU A 698 -12.30 -3.01 3.77
N ASP A 699 -11.67 -3.13 2.60
CA ASP A 699 -11.77 -2.23 1.43
C ASP A 699 -11.54 -0.74 1.73
N LEU A 700 -10.46 -0.42 2.46
CA LEU A 700 -10.13 0.96 2.87
C LEU A 700 -9.90 1.93 1.69
N ARG A 701 -9.63 1.40 0.49
CA ARG A 701 -9.49 2.18 -0.76
C ARG A 701 -10.78 2.91 -1.14
N SER A 702 -11.94 2.39 -0.76
CA SER A 702 -13.22 3.09 -0.98
C SER A 702 -13.27 4.46 -0.26
N LEU A 703 -12.50 4.63 0.82
CA LEU A 703 -12.38 5.94 1.49
C LEU A 703 -11.64 6.97 0.63
N ASP A 704 -10.65 6.59 -0.19
CA ASP A 704 -9.89 7.53 -1.03
C ASP A 704 -10.79 8.30 -1.99
N TYR A 705 -11.77 7.62 -2.59
CA TYR A 705 -12.71 8.20 -3.55
C TYR A 705 -13.90 8.92 -2.91
N LEU A 706 -14.11 8.79 -1.59
CA LEU A 706 -15.17 9.50 -0.89
C LEU A 706 -14.97 11.02 -0.91
N ALA A 707 -15.97 11.72 -1.44
CA ALA A 707 -16.09 13.17 -1.39
C ALA A 707 -17.15 13.57 -0.35
N VAL A 708 -16.69 13.97 0.84
CA VAL A 708 -17.54 14.43 1.94
C VAL A 708 -18.08 15.84 1.65
N ASP A 709 -19.34 16.10 2.02
CA ASP A 709 -19.95 17.42 1.87
C ASP A 709 -19.28 18.50 2.74
N LYS A 710 -19.31 19.75 2.25
CA LYS A 710 -18.63 20.89 2.87
C LYS A 710 -19.31 21.42 4.13
N SER A 711 -20.51 20.92 4.49
CA SER A 711 -21.14 21.18 5.79
C SER A 711 -20.35 20.58 6.96
N PHE A 712 -19.62 19.48 6.74
CA PHE A 712 -18.69 18.88 7.70
C PHE A 712 -17.38 19.70 7.78
N THR A 713 -17.43 20.83 8.48
CA THR A 713 -16.33 21.83 8.50
C THR A 713 -15.05 21.40 9.24
N ASP A 714 -15.13 20.31 9.97
CA ASP A 714 -14.10 19.60 10.71
C ASP A 714 -13.43 18.47 9.90
N PHE A 715 -14.09 17.98 8.85
CA PHE A 715 -13.51 16.98 7.94
C PHE A 715 -12.41 17.61 7.06
N ASP A 716 -11.15 17.30 7.37
CA ASP A 716 -9.98 17.72 6.60
C ASP A 716 -9.15 16.51 6.10
N PRO A 717 -8.23 16.70 5.13
CA PRO A 717 -7.44 15.60 4.58
C PRO A 717 -6.59 14.85 5.62
N ALA A 718 -6.19 15.50 6.72
CA ALA A 718 -5.42 14.86 7.78
C ALA A 718 -6.32 14.03 8.72
N LEU A 719 -7.60 14.38 8.87
CA LEU A 719 -8.58 13.53 9.53
C LEU A 719 -8.88 12.29 8.67
N LYS A 720 -9.02 12.46 7.35
CA LYS A 720 -9.16 11.34 6.41
C LYS A 720 -7.96 10.39 6.45
N GLU A 721 -6.73 10.93 6.46
CA GLU A 721 -5.50 10.14 6.64
C GLU A 721 -5.52 9.36 7.97
N ALA A 722 -5.90 10.00 9.09
CA ALA A 722 -6.03 9.31 10.38
C ALA A 722 -7.11 8.20 10.34
N MET A 723 -8.28 8.47 9.76
CA MET A 723 -9.35 7.49 9.57
C MET A 723 -8.93 6.28 8.70
N GLN A 724 -7.98 6.44 7.78
CA GLN A 724 -7.41 5.34 6.98
C GLN A 724 -6.36 4.52 7.75
N GLN A 725 -5.68 5.12 8.73
CA GLN A 725 -4.65 4.44 9.53
C GLN A 725 -5.23 3.76 10.78
N GLU A 726 -6.36 4.22 11.30
CA GLU A 726 -7.00 3.67 12.49
C GLU A 726 -7.26 2.14 12.43
N PRO A 727 -7.86 1.56 11.37
CA PRO A 727 -8.07 0.10 11.31
C PRO A 727 -6.75 -0.67 11.32
N ARG A 728 -5.71 -0.13 10.67
CA ARG A 728 -4.37 -0.72 10.60
C ARG A 728 -3.66 -0.66 11.95
N ALA A 729 -3.73 0.49 12.63
CA ALA A 729 -3.15 0.68 13.95
C ALA A 729 -3.87 -0.18 15.02
N PHE A 730 -5.19 -0.32 14.91
CA PHE A 730 -5.98 -1.23 15.76
C PHE A 730 -5.56 -2.68 15.57
N PHE A 731 -5.50 -3.16 14.32
CA PHE A 731 -5.04 -4.51 14.00
C PHE A 731 -3.58 -4.76 14.43
N ALA A 732 -2.70 -3.78 14.26
CA ALA A 732 -1.32 -3.84 14.73
C ALA A 732 -1.23 -3.99 16.26
N GLU A 733 -2.04 -3.23 17.02
CA GLU A 733 -2.11 -3.35 18.48
C GLU A 733 -2.62 -4.73 18.91
N MET A 734 -3.66 -5.24 18.25
CA MET A 734 -4.18 -6.60 18.50
C MET A 734 -3.11 -7.66 18.25
N LEU A 735 -2.40 -7.58 17.13
CA LEU A 735 -1.36 -8.54 16.75
C LEU A 735 -0.15 -8.48 17.70
N ARG A 736 0.21 -7.28 18.15
CA ARG A 736 1.31 -7.03 19.10
C ARG A 736 1.02 -7.54 20.50
N THR A 737 -0.25 -7.52 20.92
CA THR A 737 -0.70 -7.93 22.27
C THR A 737 -1.28 -9.34 22.33
N ASP A 738 -1.45 -9.99 21.17
CA ASP A 738 -2.22 -11.23 20.98
C ASP A 738 -3.66 -11.11 21.53
N ALA A 739 -4.29 -9.97 21.27
CA ALA A 739 -5.67 -9.72 21.65
C ALA A 739 -6.64 -10.62 20.88
N SER A 740 -7.82 -10.86 21.45
CA SER A 740 -8.86 -11.69 20.84
C SER A 740 -9.29 -11.11 19.49
N VAL A 741 -9.44 -11.95 18.47
CA VAL A 741 -10.02 -11.52 17.19
C VAL A 741 -11.44 -10.96 17.34
N LEU A 742 -12.16 -11.32 18.42
CA LEU A 742 -13.48 -10.77 18.74
C LEU A 742 -13.44 -9.26 19.09
N ASP A 743 -12.26 -8.71 19.44
CA ASP A 743 -12.05 -7.27 19.62
C ASP A 743 -12.44 -6.47 18.36
N VAL A 744 -12.40 -7.09 17.17
CA VAL A 744 -12.88 -6.52 15.91
C VAL A 744 -14.37 -6.15 16.00
N ILE A 745 -15.20 -6.97 16.64
CA ILE A 745 -16.63 -6.68 16.85
C ILE A 745 -16.79 -5.61 17.93
N HIS A 746 -16.17 -5.82 19.10
CA HIS A 746 -16.22 -4.89 20.21
C HIS A 746 -14.99 -5.03 21.13
N ALA A 747 -14.42 -3.91 21.52
CA ALA A 747 -13.25 -3.83 22.40
C ALA A 747 -13.43 -2.75 23.47
N ASP A 748 -12.85 -2.96 24.66
CA ASP A 748 -12.83 -2.00 25.78
C ASP A 748 -11.88 -0.80 25.56
N TYR A 749 -11.38 -0.65 24.34
CA TYR A 749 -10.41 0.36 23.93
C TYR A 749 -10.64 0.81 22.49
N ALA A 750 -10.09 1.98 22.18
CA ALA A 750 -9.85 2.42 20.82
C ALA A 750 -8.34 2.65 20.61
N THR A 751 -7.86 2.46 19.38
CA THR A 751 -6.49 2.82 19.00
C THR A 751 -6.56 4.11 18.19
N VAL A 752 -6.26 5.25 18.83
CA VAL A 752 -6.50 6.59 18.27
C VAL A 752 -5.32 7.54 18.51
N ASN A 753 -5.18 8.54 17.65
CA ASN A 753 -4.36 9.71 17.88
C ASN A 753 -5.21 10.92 18.32
N GLU A 754 -4.61 12.07 18.64
CA GLU A 754 -5.35 13.25 19.12
C GLU A 754 -6.43 13.71 18.14
N ARG A 755 -6.21 13.56 16.83
CA ARG A 755 -7.16 14.02 15.81
C ARG A 755 -8.44 13.18 15.80
N LEU A 756 -8.30 11.85 15.88
CA LEU A 756 -9.46 10.95 16.02
C LEU A 756 -10.09 11.03 17.40
N ALA A 757 -9.30 11.22 18.47
CA ALA A 757 -9.85 11.43 19.80
C ALA A 757 -10.72 12.70 19.88
N VAL A 758 -10.29 13.81 19.24
CA VAL A 758 -11.12 15.02 19.09
C VAL A 758 -12.39 14.75 18.28
N HIS A 759 -12.31 13.98 17.20
CA HIS A 759 -13.46 13.55 16.38
C HIS A 759 -14.44 12.66 17.17
N TYR A 760 -13.94 11.84 18.09
CA TYR A 760 -14.76 10.97 18.95
C TYR A 760 -15.22 11.61 20.26
N GLY A 761 -14.72 12.79 20.61
CA GLY A 761 -14.95 13.41 21.92
C GLY A 761 -14.17 12.79 23.08
N ILE A 762 -13.19 11.92 22.79
CA ILE A 762 -12.32 11.27 23.79
C ILE A 762 -11.34 12.29 24.35
N ALA A 763 -11.27 12.39 25.69
CA ALA A 763 -10.39 13.31 26.40
C ALA A 763 -8.95 12.76 26.57
N ASP A 764 -8.03 13.64 26.97
CA ASP A 764 -6.68 13.31 27.45
C ASP A 764 -5.75 12.53 26.48
N VAL A 765 -6.09 12.52 25.19
CA VAL A 765 -5.24 12.06 24.08
C VAL A 765 -4.50 13.26 23.47
N ALA A 766 -3.19 13.12 23.23
CA ALA A 766 -2.36 14.18 22.66
C ALA A 766 -1.31 13.62 21.67
N GLY A 767 -1.03 14.37 20.61
CA GLY A 767 -0.07 13.98 19.58
C GLY A 767 -0.66 13.13 18.45
N ASN A 768 0.14 12.94 17.39
CA ASN A 768 -0.32 12.36 16.13
C ASN A 768 -0.04 10.85 15.96
N GLU A 769 0.75 10.26 16.86
CA GLU A 769 0.94 8.81 16.95
C GLU A 769 -0.32 8.12 17.50
N PHE A 770 -0.59 6.91 17.05
CA PHE A 770 -1.71 6.10 17.54
C PHE A 770 -1.39 5.46 18.89
N GLN A 771 -2.32 5.53 19.83
CA GLN A 771 -2.19 4.91 21.16
C GLN A 771 -3.48 4.16 21.55
N ARG A 772 -3.32 3.06 22.31
CA ARG A 772 -4.43 2.34 22.94
C ARG A 772 -4.99 3.19 24.08
N VAL A 773 -6.26 3.59 23.96
CA VAL A 773 -6.99 4.40 24.94
C VAL A 773 -8.17 3.58 25.45
N PRO A 774 -8.30 3.35 26.77
CA PRO A 774 -9.46 2.66 27.32
C PRO A 774 -10.72 3.50 27.08
N LEU A 775 -11.82 2.82 26.76
CA LEU A 775 -13.13 3.43 26.59
C LEU A 775 -13.95 3.28 27.88
N ASP A 776 -14.92 4.17 28.07
CA ASP A 776 -16.01 3.97 29.01
C ASP A 776 -17.28 3.51 28.28
N ASP A 777 -18.23 2.94 29.02
CA ASP A 777 -19.52 2.48 28.48
C ASP A 777 -20.32 3.61 27.78
N ALA A 778 -19.98 4.88 28.06
CA ALA A 778 -20.64 6.06 27.50
C ALA A 778 -20.07 6.50 26.13
N ALA A 779 -18.96 5.92 25.66
CA ALA A 779 -18.33 6.32 24.41
C ALA A 779 -19.10 5.85 23.15
N SER A 780 -19.94 4.80 23.27
CA SER A 780 -20.56 4.04 22.17
C SER A 780 -19.57 3.43 21.15
N ARG A 781 -18.25 3.53 21.38
CA ARG A 781 -17.18 3.04 20.48
C ARG A 781 -16.79 1.58 20.76
N GLY A 782 -15.59 1.18 20.34
CA GLY A 782 -15.05 -0.17 20.48
C GLY A 782 -15.28 -1.02 19.24
N GLY A 783 -14.24 -1.73 18.80
CA GLY A 783 -14.23 -2.54 17.58
C GLY A 783 -14.28 -1.73 16.27
N VAL A 784 -14.02 -2.41 15.16
CA VAL A 784 -13.96 -1.81 13.81
C VAL A 784 -15.32 -1.26 13.37
N LEU A 785 -16.42 -1.86 13.86
CA LEU A 785 -17.79 -1.44 13.56
C LEU A 785 -18.06 0.04 13.88
N THR A 786 -17.31 0.66 14.78
CA THR A 786 -17.55 2.05 15.22
C THR A 786 -16.44 3.04 14.85
N GLN A 787 -15.48 2.61 14.02
CA GLN A 787 -14.41 3.46 13.50
C GLN A 787 -14.93 4.38 12.39
N ALA A 788 -14.62 5.66 12.47
CA ALA A 788 -15.20 6.66 11.56
C ALA A 788 -14.80 6.47 10.10
N GLY A 789 -13.59 5.97 9.81
CA GLY A 789 -13.18 5.68 8.43
C GLY A 789 -14.08 4.65 7.75
N LEU A 790 -14.43 3.59 8.47
CA LEU A 790 -15.29 2.49 8.01
C LEU A 790 -16.76 2.92 7.92
N LEU A 791 -17.23 3.74 8.87
CA LEU A 791 -18.55 4.36 8.82
C LEU A 791 -18.70 5.37 7.67
N ALA A 792 -17.61 6.07 7.31
CA ALA A 792 -17.60 7.10 6.29
C ALA A 792 -17.48 6.55 4.87
N MET A 793 -16.60 5.57 4.61
CA MET A 793 -16.51 4.95 3.27
C MET A 793 -17.83 4.25 2.88
N ASN A 794 -18.56 3.74 3.87
CA ASN A 794 -19.90 3.16 3.72
C ASN A 794 -21.03 4.22 3.84
N SER A 795 -20.76 5.47 3.47
CA SER A 795 -21.74 6.57 3.35
C SER A 795 -21.92 6.99 1.87
N ASP A 796 -22.62 8.09 1.59
CA ASP A 796 -22.55 8.80 0.31
C ASP A 796 -21.74 10.12 0.37
N GLY A 797 -21.22 10.47 1.56
CA GLY A 797 -20.48 11.71 1.83
C GLY A 797 -21.35 12.87 2.35
N GLU A 798 -22.67 12.79 2.22
CA GLU A 798 -23.63 13.78 2.76
C GLU A 798 -24.48 13.17 3.90
N HIS A 799 -24.83 11.88 3.79
CA HIS A 799 -25.72 11.14 4.67
C HIS A 799 -25.16 9.74 5.02
N SER A 800 -25.65 9.16 6.12
CA SER A 800 -25.44 7.74 6.43
C SER A 800 -26.11 6.86 5.37
N HIS A 801 -25.58 5.66 5.13
CA HIS A 801 -26.12 4.75 4.11
C HIS A 801 -26.25 3.32 4.66
N PRO A 802 -27.36 2.99 5.36
CA PRO A 802 -27.60 1.68 5.97
C PRO A 802 -27.28 0.50 5.06
N LEU A 803 -27.79 0.49 3.83
CA LEU A 803 -27.56 -0.60 2.88
C LEU A 803 -26.06 -0.88 2.65
N LYS A 804 -25.22 0.14 2.43
CA LYS A 804 -23.76 -0.05 2.25
C LYS A 804 -23.12 -0.62 3.51
N ARG A 805 -23.48 -0.10 4.69
CA ARG A 805 -22.98 -0.59 5.99
C ARG A 805 -23.37 -2.06 6.23
N GLY A 806 -24.62 -2.44 5.93
CA GLY A 806 -25.10 -3.82 6.04
C GLY A 806 -24.39 -4.78 5.07
N VAL A 807 -24.28 -4.41 3.78
CA VAL A 807 -23.51 -5.17 2.78
C VAL A 807 -22.05 -5.34 3.22
N TRP A 808 -21.42 -4.30 3.78
CA TRP A 808 -20.05 -4.34 4.24
C TRP A 808 -19.86 -5.27 5.45
N VAL A 809 -20.74 -5.24 6.46
CA VAL A 809 -20.68 -6.19 7.59
C VAL A 809 -20.78 -7.63 7.09
N LEU A 810 -21.80 -7.92 6.27
CA LEU A 810 -22.05 -9.24 5.70
C LEU A 810 -20.87 -9.76 4.87
N LYS A 811 -20.37 -8.96 3.92
CA LYS A 811 -19.26 -9.33 3.04
C LYS A 811 -17.90 -9.41 3.75
N CYS A 812 -17.55 -8.40 4.54
CA CYS A 812 -16.19 -8.27 5.08
C CYS A 812 -16.01 -9.03 6.41
N LEU A 813 -17.02 -9.10 7.26
CA LEU A 813 -16.87 -9.65 8.62
C LEU A 813 -17.49 -11.05 8.79
N LEU A 814 -18.58 -11.37 8.08
CA LEU A 814 -19.27 -12.67 8.20
C LEU A 814 -19.02 -13.62 7.03
N ASN A 815 -18.34 -13.16 5.97
CA ASN A 815 -18.12 -13.87 4.71
C ASN A 815 -19.41 -14.40 4.03
N ASP A 816 -20.54 -13.71 4.25
CA ASP A 816 -21.87 -14.01 3.68
C ASP A 816 -22.29 -12.85 2.75
N PRO A 817 -21.66 -12.68 1.57
CA PRO A 817 -21.96 -11.56 0.69
C PRO A 817 -23.39 -11.66 0.13
N PRO A 818 -24.19 -10.58 0.18
CA PRO A 818 -25.57 -10.63 -0.31
C PRO A 818 -25.64 -10.83 -1.84
N PRO A 819 -26.73 -11.42 -2.35
CA PRO A 819 -26.89 -11.71 -3.77
C PRO A 819 -26.85 -10.43 -4.63
N PRO A 820 -26.39 -10.53 -5.89
CA PRO A 820 -26.29 -9.38 -6.78
C PRO A 820 -27.66 -8.72 -7.04
N PRO A 821 -27.72 -7.40 -7.21
CA PRO A 821 -28.98 -6.68 -7.39
C PRO A 821 -29.70 -7.11 -8.69
N PRO A 822 -31.05 -7.18 -8.70
CA PRO A 822 -31.81 -7.47 -9.91
C PRO A 822 -31.48 -6.48 -11.05
N ALA A 823 -31.50 -6.96 -12.30
CA ALA A 823 -31.11 -6.18 -13.48
C ALA A 823 -32.03 -4.97 -13.82
N ALA A 824 -33.04 -4.69 -12.98
CA ALA A 824 -34.07 -3.67 -13.21
C ALA A 824 -34.50 -2.94 -11.91
N VAL A 825 -33.57 -2.65 -11.00
CA VAL A 825 -33.85 -1.77 -9.84
C VAL A 825 -34.17 -0.34 -10.33
N PRO A 826 -35.34 0.23 -9.99
CA PRO A 826 -35.65 1.63 -10.28
C PRO A 826 -34.83 2.58 -9.40
N GLU A 827 -34.34 3.69 -9.97
CA GLU A 827 -33.79 4.79 -9.17
C GLU A 827 -34.89 5.39 -8.27
N ILE A 828 -34.58 5.68 -7.00
CA ILE A 828 -35.49 6.38 -6.09
C ILE A 828 -35.64 7.83 -6.58
N ASP A 829 -36.87 8.25 -6.88
CA ASP A 829 -37.13 9.61 -7.38
C ASP A 829 -37.07 10.64 -6.24
N LEU A 830 -35.85 11.10 -5.95
CA LEU A 830 -35.56 12.16 -4.98
C LEU A 830 -36.13 13.54 -5.38
N ALA A 831 -36.75 13.68 -6.56
CA ALA A 831 -37.44 14.91 -6.94
C ALA A 831 -38.87 15.02 -6.37
N ASP A 832 -39.42 13.97 -5.77
CA ASP A 832 -40.72 14.03 -5.08
C ASP A 832 -40.60 14.76 -3.73
N PRO A 833 -41.30 15.90 -3.53
CA PRO A 833 -41.23 16.68 -2.29
C PRO A 833 -41.77 15.98 -1.04
N GLU A 834 -42.58 14.92 -1.17
CA GLU A 834 -43.08 14.14 -0.03
C GLU A 834 -42.09 13.05 0.37
N ILE A 835 -41.47 12.34 -0.60
CA ILE A 835 -40.39 11.37 -0.32
C ILE A 835 -39.19 12.07 0.34
N ALA A 836 -38.87 13.30 -0.08
CA ALA A 836 -37.82 14.11 0.53
C ALA A 836 -38.05 14.43 2.03
N LYS A 837 -39.29 14.36 2.55
CA LYS A 837 -39.61 14.58 3.98
C LYS A 837 -39.54 13.33 4.85
N LEU A 838 -39.54 12.14 4.24
CA LEU A 838 -39.43 10.88 4.96
C LEU A 838 -38.04 10.72 5.56
N THR A 839 -37.95 10.08 6.73
CA THR A 839 -36.67 9.63 7.31
C THR A 839 -36.01 8.59 6.40
N LEU A 840 -34.70 8.36 6.54
CA LEU A 840 -34.02 7.37 5.70
C LEU A 840 -34.62 5.97 5.84
N LYS A 841 -34.93 5.54 7.08
CA LYS A 841 -35.69 4.31 7.37
C LYS A 841 -37.01 4.26 6.60
N GLN A 842 -37.81 5.34 6.62
CA GLN A 842 -39.08 5.43 5.89
C GLN A 842 -38.93 5.46 4.36
N ARG A 843 -37.86 6.05 3.82
CA ARG A 843 -37.57 6.00 2.37
C ARG A 843 -37.20 4.59 1.92
N ILE A 844 -36.43 3.87 2.74
CA ILE A 844 -36.10 2.46 2.49
C ILE A 844 -37.36 1.59 2.67
N GLU A 845 -38.27 1.93 3.61
CA GLU A 845 -39.59 1.29 3.74
C GLU A 845 -40.46 1.49 2.48
N ASP A 846 -40.50 2.70 1.92
CA ASP A 846 -41.25 2.97 0.68
C ASP A 846 -40.66 2.22 -0.52
N HIS A 847 -39.32 2.20 -0.66
CA HIS A 847 -38.63 1.47 -1.73
C HIS A 847 -38.78 -0.05 -1.60
N ARG A 848 -38.66 -0.62 -0.39
CA ARG A 848 -38.72 -2.08 -0.15
C ARG A 848 -40.13 -2.68 -0.32
N ASN A 849 -41.18 -1.86 -0.37
CA ASN A 849 -42.57 -2.33 -0.55
C ASN A 849 -42.83 -2.99 -1.93
N GLN A 850 -41.87 -2.99 -2.84
CA GLN A 850 -41.91 -3.78 -4.07
C GLN A 850 -41.51 -5.24 -3.77
N ALA A 851 -42.36 -6.20 -4.13
CA ALA A 851 -42.14 -7.63 -3.85
C ALA A 851 -40.80 -8.18 -4.39
N ALA A 852 -40.27 -7.60 -5.49
CA ALA A 852 -38.98 -7.98 -6.07
C ALA A 852 -37.75 -7.43 -5.29
N CYS A 853 -37.95 -6.50 -4.36
CA CYS A 853 -36.90 -5.89 -3.54
C CYS A 853 -36.95 -6.39 -2.09
N MET A 854 -38.14 -6.70 -1.58
CA MET A 854 -38.40 -7.03 -0.18
C MET A 854 -37.55 -8.20 0.36
N SER A 855 -37.36 -9.26 -0.44
CA SER A 855 -36.62 -10.46 -0.03
C SER A 855 -35.15 -10.16 0.30
N CYS A 856 -34.43 -9.50 -0.61
CA CYS A 856 -33.03 -9.13 -0.37
C CYS A 856 -32.91 -8.07 0.74
N HIS A 857 -33.81 -7.08 0.78
CA HIS A 857 -33.77 -6.05 1.82
C HIS A 857 -34.03 -6.62 3.23
N LYS A 858 -34.87 -7.67 3.40
CA LYS A 858 -35.06 -8.35 4.70
C LYS A 858 -33.76 -8.98 5.24
N LYS A 859 -32.86 -9.48 4.37
CA LYS A 859 -31.55 -10.03 4.79
C LYS A 859 -30.49 -8.94 5.04
N ILE A 860 -30.56 -7.78 4.40
CA ILE A 860 -29.47 -6.76 4.43
C ILE A 860 -29.77 -5.55 5.32
N ASP A 861 -30.98 -4.96 5.23
CA ASP A 861 -31.31 -3.69 5.91
C ASP A 861 -31.11 -3.75 7.43
N PRO A 862 -31.45 -4.85 8.16
CA PRO A 862 -31.36 -4.86 9.62
C PRO A 862 -29.94 -4.58 10.14
N TRP A 863 -28.93 -5.21 9.53
CA TRP A 863 -27.51 -4.99 9.82
C TRP A 863 -27.09 -3.53 9.59
N GLY A 864 -27.64 -2.89 8.56
CA GLY A 864 -27.35 -1.51 8.20
C GLY A 864 -28.01 -0.47 9.11
N ILE A 865 -29.27 -0.71 9.51
CA ILE A 865 -30.08 0.22 10.31
C ILE A 865 -29.52 0.39 11.73
N ALA A 866 -28.87 -0.64 12.28
CA ALA A 866 -28.19 -0.58 13.57
C ALA A 866 -27.13 0.56 13.67
N PHE A 867 -26.61 1.03 12.53
CA PHE A 867 -25.65 2.14 12.46
C PHE A 867 -26.28 3.53 12.32
N GLU A 868 -27.61 3.70 12.36
CA GLU A 868 -28.24 5.00 12.05
C GLU A 868 -27.97 6.09 13.09
N ASN A 869 -27.53 5.75 14.31
CA ASN A 869 -26.97 6.73 15.25
C ASN A 869 -25.63 7.34 14.80
N TYR A 870 -25.00 6.81 13.74
CA TYR A 870 -23.80 7.40 13.15
C TYR A 870 -24.09 8.16 11.86
N ASP A 871 -23.65 9.41 11.79
CA ASP A 871 -23.76 10.25 10.58
C ASP A 871 -22.80 9.82 9.44
N ALA A 872 -22.69 10.64 8.40
CA ALA A 872 -21.86 10.35 7.22
C ALA A 872 -20.35 10.29 7.50
N ILE A 873 -19.86 10.89 8.59
CA ILE A 873 -18.44 10.88 8.99
C ILE A 873 -18.21 10.15 10.33
N GLY A 874 -19.22 9.42 10.81
CA GLY A 874 -19.13 8.59 12.00
C GLY A 874 -19.23 9.35 13.32
N HIS A 875 -19.79 10.56 13.38
CA HIS A 875 -20.22 11.17 14.64
C HIS A 875 -21.51 10.53 15.15
N TRP A 876 -21.67 10.47 16.47
CA TRP A 876 -22.93 10.06 17.10
C TRP A 876 -24.00 11.16 16.98
N ARG A 877 -25.24 10.75 16.75
CA ARG A 877 -26.43 11.61 16.74
C ARG A 877 -27.63 10.91 17.39
N ASP A 878 -28.43 11.68 18.10
CA ASP A 878 -29.71 11.25 18.67
C ASP A 878 -30.91 11.71 17.84
N GLU A 879 -30.72 12.69 16.93
CA GLU A 879 -31.77 13.24 16.08
C GLU A 879 -31.33 13.40 14.60
N ILE A 880 -32.30 13.25 13.69
CA ILE A 880 -32.19 13.57 12.25
C ILE A 880 -33.28 14.58 11.91
N GLN A 881 -32.92 15.77 11.44
CA GLN A 881 -33.87 16.84 11.08
C GLN A 881 -34.88 17.20 12.20
N GLY A 882 -34.51 17.02 13.47
CA GLY A 882 -35.38 17.26 14.63
C GLY A 882 -36.38 16.14 14.93
N GLN A 883 -36.17 14.93 14.40
CA GLN A 883 -36.84 13.70 14.82
C GLN A 883 -35.82 12.77 15.49
N PRO A 884 -36.19 12.00 16.52
CA PRO A 884 -35.29 11.04 17.14
C PRO A 884 -34.82 9.97 16.13
N VAL A 885 -33.57 9.52 16.25
CA VAL A 885 -33.03 8.39 15.50
C VAL A 885 -33.74 7.10 15.96
N ASP A 886 -34.17 6.30 15.00
CA ASP A 886 -34.63 4.94 15.21
C ASP A 886 -33.68 3.97 14.47
N ALA A 887 -32.68 3.48 15.21
CA ALA A 887 -31.71 2.48 14.76
C ALA A 887 -32.15 1.04 15.09
N SER A 888 -33.41 0.83 15.48
CA SER A 888 -33.94 -0.50 15.77
C SER A 888 -34.35 -1.24 14.50
N SER A 889 -34.02 -2.53 14.42
CA SER A 889 -34.39 -3.42 13.32
C SER A 889 -34.63 -4.85 13.83
N ALA A 890 -35.34 -5.67 13.04
CA ALA A 890 -35.48 -7.10 13.30
C ALA A 890 -34.78 -7.88 12.19
N LEU A 891 -34.02 -8.89 12.57
CA LEU A 891 -33.37 -9.84 11.67
C LEU A 891 -34.38 -10.81 11.04
N TYR A 892 -33.91 -11.66 10.13
CA TYR A 892 -34.76 -12.62 9.44
C TYR A 892 -35.39 -13.66 10.39
N ASN A 893 -34.69 -13.99 11.49
CA ASN A 893 -35.13 -14.85 12.59
C ASN A 893 -35.89 -14.09 13.70
N ASP A 894 -36.46 -12.94 13.39
CA ASP A 894 -37.18 -12.02 14.29
C ASP A 894 -36.38 -11.49 15.51
N HIS A 895 -35.07 -11.75 15.60
CA HIS A 895 -34.23 -11.19 16.66
C HIS A 895 -34.06 -9.67 16.47
N VAL A 896 -34.30 -8.90 17.53
CA VAL A 896 -34.32 -7.43 17.49
C VAL A 896 -32.94 -6.86 17.79
N LEU A 897 -32.37 -6.15 16.82
CA LEU A 897 -31.16 -5.35 16.99
C LEU A 897 -31.55 -3.95 17.50
N ASP A 898 -31.26 -3.68 18.77
CA ASP A 898 -31.39 -2.36 19.39
C ASP A 898 -30.11 -1.54 19.14
N GLY A 899 -30.02 -0.93 17.95
CA GLY A 899 -28.87 -0.13 17.53
C GLY A 899 -27.55 -0.90 17.48
N ILE A 900 -26.44 -0.15 17.53
CA ILE A 900 -25.09 -0.71 17.37
C ILE A 900 -24.70 -1.66 18.51
N ASP A 901 -25.16 -1.42 19.73
CA ASP A 901 -24.84 -2.28 20.87
C ASP A 901 -25.69 -3.55 20.88
N GLY A 902 -26.91 -3.51 20.33
CA GLY A 902 -27.69 -4.70 19.98
C GLY A 902 -26.97 -5.55 18.93
N LEU A 903 -26.48 -4.93 17.86
CA LEU A 903 -25.71 -5.61 16.80
C LEU A 903 -24.41 -6.23 17.34
N LYS A 904 -23.58 -5.48 18.09
CA LYS A 904 -22.36 -6.00 18.71
C LYS A 904 -22.63 -7.22 19.60
N ARG A 905 -23.68 -7.15 20.43
CA ARG A 905 -24.08 -8.23 21.32
C ARG A 905 -24.48 -9.49 20.55
N TYR A 906 -25.37 -9.36 19.57
CA TYR A 906 -25.77 -10.48 18.69
C TYR A 906 -24.58 -11.12 17.96
N LEU A 907 -23.64 -10.30 17.47
CA LEU A 907 -22.43 -10.80 16.81
C LEU A 907 -21.52 -11.60 17.76
N LEU A 908 -21.46 -11.24 19.04
CA LEU A 908 -20.66 -11.94 20.05
C LEU A 908 -21.38 -13.16 20.64
N ASP A 909 -22.67 -13.06 20.93
CA ASP A 909 -23.44 -14.13 21.58
C ASP A 909 -23.78 -15.24 20.57
N ASP A 910 -24.27 -14.88 19.37
CA ASP A 910 -24.88 -15.82 18.41
C ASP A 910 -24.04 -16.08 17.14
N ARG A 911 -23.12 -15.18 16.75
CA ARG A 911 -22.38 -15.27 15.47
C ARG A 911 -20.85 -15.30 15.61
N GLN A 912 -20.32 -15.42 16.84
CA GLN A 912 -18.87 -15.39 17.11
C GLN A 912 -18.09 -16.48 16.35
N ASP A 913 -18.61 -17.70 16.26
CA ASP A 913 -17.92 -18.79 15.58
C ASP A 913 -17.88 -18.59 14.05
N GLN A 914 -18.95 -18.04 13.46
CA GLN A 914 -18.96 -17.63 12.04
C GLN A 914 -17.93 -16.51 11.80
N PHE A 915 -17.86 -15.52 12.68
CA PHE A 915 -16.89 -14.42 12.56
C PHE A 915 -15.44 -14.92 12.65
N VAL A 916 -15.11 -15.82 13.59
CA VAL A 916 -13.75 -16.39 13.69
C VAL A 916 -13.43 -17.25 12.48
N HIS A 917 -14.38 -18.04 11.97
CA HIS A 917 -14.22 -18.81 10.72
C HIS A 917 -13.92 -17.87 9.54
N ALA A 918 -14.74 -16.84 9.33
CA ALA A 918 -14.55 -15.83 8.29
C ALA A 918 -13.17 -15.13 8.40
N MET A 919 -12.70 -14.84 9.62
CA MET A 919 -11.37 -14.27 9.86
C MET A 919 -10.24 -15.24 9.49
N VAL A 920 -10.37 -16.53 9.80
CA VAL A 920 -9.44 -17.58 9.37
C VAL A 920 -9.43 -17.69 7.85
N GLU A 921 -10.59 -17.70 7.20
CA GLU A 921 -10.70 -17.76 5.73
C GLU A 921 -10.05 -16.56 5.04
N LYS A 922 -10.39 -15.33 5.44
CA LYS A 922 -9.82 -14.11 4.85
C LYS A 922 -8.30 -14.09 5.01
N LEU A 923 -7.76 -14.49 6.15
CA LEU A 923 -6.32 -14.59 6.34
C LEU A 923 -5.70 -15.73 5.51
N ALA A 924 -6.35 -16.89 5.41
CA ALA A 924 -5.89 -18.02 4.61
C ALA A 924 -5.84 -17.69 3.11
N ILE A 925 -6.88 -17.04 2.56
CA ILE A 925 -6.92 -16.58 1.16
C ILE A 925 -5.73 -15.66 0.87
N PHE A 926 -5.48 -14.67 1.74
CA PHE A 926 -4.34 -13.77 1.60
C PHE A 926 -2.98 -14.50 1.77
N ALA A 927 -2.86 -15.41 2.74
CA ALA A 927 -1.63 -16.14 3.03
C ALA A 927 -1.23 -17.16 1.95
N LEU A 928 -2.23 -17.78 1.30
CA LEU A 928 -2.03 -18.72 0.19
C LEU A 928 -1.91 -17.99 -1.16
N GLY A 929 -2.61 -16.87 -1.34
CA GLY A 929 -2.69 -16.14 -2.60
C GLY A 929 -3.54 -16.86 -3.65
N ARG A 930 -4.59 -17.55 -3.22
CA ARG A 930 -5.61 -18.20 -4.07
C ARG A 930 -6.96 -18.24 -3.33
N PRO A 931 -8.10 -18.36 -4.04
CA PRO A 931 -9.36 -18.71 -3.40
C PRO A 931 -9.24 -20.05 -2.68
N LEU A 932 -10.07 -20.25 -1.65
CA LEU A 932 -10.21 -21.54 -0.99
C LEU A 932 -11.11 -22.45 -1.82
N ALA A 933 -10.76 -23.73 -1.89
CA ALA A 933 -11.61 -24.75 -2.50
C ALA A 933 -12.37 -25.51 -1.41
N PHE A 934 -13.41 -26.26 -1.77
CA PHE A 934 -14.09 -27.18 -0.87
C PHE A 934 -13.12 -28.16 -0.16
N SER A 935 -12.04 -28.57 -0.83
CA SER A 935 -10.97 -29.40 -0.26
C SER A 935 -10.10 -28.71 0.80
N ASP A 936 -10.28 -27.41 1.07
CA ASP A 936 -9.60 -26.71 2.17
C ASP A 936 -10.48 -26.57 3.43
N SER A 937 -11.81 -26.67 3.33
CA SER A 937 -12.76 -26.38 4.42
C SER A 937 -12.48 -27.13 5.72
N ALA A 938 -12.20 -28.44 5.68
CA ALA A 938 -11.86 -29.22 6.87
C ALA A 938 -10.60 -28.74 7.59
N ALA A 939 -9.67 -28.08 6.88
CA ALA A 939 -8.47 -27.51 7.46
C ALA A 939 -8.72 -26.10 8.02
N VAL A 940 -9.62 -25.33 7.40
CA VAL A 940 -10.14 -24.06 7.95
C VAL A 940 -10.87 -24.32 9.28
N ASP A 941 -11.72 -25.36 9.34
CA ASP A 941 -12.39 -25.80 10.57
C ASP A 941 -11.41 -26.13 11.71
N GLU A 942 -10.32 -26.86 11.39
CA GLU A 942 -9.33 -27.25 12.40
C GLU A 942 -8.53 -26.04 12.91
N VAL A 943 -8.15 -25.11 12.03
CA VAL A 943 -7.50 -23.85 12.44
C VAL A 943 -8.47 -23.02 13.29
N THR A 944 -9.71 -22.88 12.88
CA THR A 944 -10.77 -22.18 13.63
C THR A 944 -10.93 -22.79 15.02
N ARG A 945 -11.19 -24.10 15.12
CA ARG A 945 -11.31 -24.82 16.40
C ARG A 945 -10.06 -24.71 17.27
N THR A 946 -8.87 -24.66 16.68
CA THR A 946 -7.60 -24.47 17.40
C THR A 946 -7.51 -23.05 18.00
N VAL A 947 -7.88 -22.02 17.24
CA VAL A 947 -7.91 -20.63 17.71
C VAL A 947 -8.93 -20.45 18.85
N ARG A 948 -10.16 -20.93 18.67
CA ARG A 948 -11.23 -20.87 19.69
C ARG A 948 -10.80 -21.52 21.01
N ARG A 949 -10.13 -22.68 20.93
CA ARG A 949 -9.61 -23.40 22.12
C ARG A 949 -8.45 -22.69 22.83
N ASN A 950 -7.71 -21.85 22.12
CA ASN A 950 -6.52 -21.15 22.63
C ASN A 950 -6.79 -19.69 23.02
N GLY A 951 -8.06 -19.27 23.13
CA GLY A 951 -8.44 -17.95 23.61
C GLY A 951 -8.43 -16.85 22.55
N ASP A 952 -8.64 -17.21 21.28
CA ASP A 952 -8.96 -16.30 20.17
C ASP A 952 -7.87 -15.29 19.77
N GLY A 953 -6.65 -15.39 20.30
CA GLY A 953 -5.58 -14.44 20.01
C GLY A 953 -5.26 -14.30 18.52
N LEU A 954 -5.15 -13.07 18.01
CA LEU A 954 -4.84 -12.79 16.60
C LEU A 954 -3.46 -13.30 16.16
N LYS A 955 -2.44 -13.20 17.02
CA LYS A 955 -1.11 -13.76 16.77
C LYS A 955 -1.15 -15.28 16.88
N THR A 956 -1.92 -15.81 17.83
CA THR A 956 -2.22 -17.25 17.95
C THR A 956 -2.90 -17.78 16.68
N LEU A 957 -3.78 -17.02 16.02
CA LEU A 957 -4.39 -17.36 14.73
C LEU A 957 -3.36 -17.38 13.60
N VAL A 958 -2.46 -16.39 13.50
CA VAL A 958 -1.36 -16.39 12.51
C VAL A 958 -0.46 -17.63 12.69
N GLN A 959 -0.06 -17.95 13.92
CA GLN A 959 0.76 -19.13 14.22
C GLN A 959 0.02 -20.45 13.92
N SER A 960 -1.28 -20.52 14.24
CA SER A 960 -2.11 -21.72 13.99
C SER A 960 -2.30 -21.97 12.50
N LEU A 961 -2.51 -20.91 11.71
CA LEU A 961 -2.57 -21.00 10.25
C LEU A 961 -1.23 -21.46 9.67
N VAL A 962 -0.10 -20.82 10.01
CA VAL A 962 1.22 -21.14 9.44
C VAL A 962 1.68 -22.57 9.79
N THR A 963 1.30 -23.08 10.97
CA THR A 963 1.65 -24.45 11.41
C THR A 963 0.62 -25.51 11.01
N SER A 964 -0.43 -25.14 10.27
CA SER A 964 -1.45 -26.06 9.76
C SER A 964 -1.04 -26.75 8.46
N ASP A 965 -1.62 -27.93 8.19
CA ASP A 965 -1.49 -28.56 6.87
C ASP A 965 -2.18 -27.72 5.76
N LEU A 966 -3.01 -26.71 6.07
CA LEU A 966 -3.54 -25.77 5.07
C LEU A 966 -2.40 -24.95 4.45
N PHE A 967 -1.54 -24.38 5.29
CA PHE A 967 -0.43 -23.53 4.86
C PHE A 967 0.79 -24.31 4.36
N MET A 968 1.07 -25.48 4.95
CA MET A 968 2.19 -26.35 4.57
C MET A 968 1.90 -27.26 3.35
N GLY A 969 0.63 -27.40 2.96
CA GLY A 969 0.21 -28.11 1.74
C GLY A 969 0.44 -27.28 0.46
N PRO A 970 0.35 -27.89 -0.74
CA PRO A 970 0.50 -27.19 -2.02
C PRO A 970 -0.50 -26.04 -2.23
#